data_AF-I0X9C4-F1
#
_entry.id   AF-I0X9C4-F1
#
_cell.length_a   1.000
_cell.length_b   1.000
_cell.length_c   1.000
_cell.angle_alpha   90.00
_cell.angle_beta   90.00
_cell.angle_gamma   90.00
#
_symmetry.space_group_name_H-M   'P 1'
#
loop_
_entity.id
_entity.type
_entity.pdbx_description
1 polymer ?
#
loop_
_entity_poly.entity_id
_entity_poly.type
_entity_poly.pdbx_seq_one_letter_code
_entity_poly.pdbx_strand_id
1 'polypeptide(L)'
;MKKSLISFLFIFLAGFSVFGENGLYVSLSKNNFYSWDGSNASMDASNKLTVSNGNGGCGAGFYFKADASSYKYAKISYQNLSIPNFVVRLQYADGAYSEVYLQPHFQSVYIELDSSRKSSITNLNFMTCQSEYQTGKKTSSVTLKDLSFVNEKTLSKKSAIADKKDGAFDDSITALEVSDKLALGYSMGCGLNRCPFYNDEKTSFAGFGFQNNYDQNGKPLVMQLESQKSALGNQAGGMAFELCETALVTKEFIDSIRDKGFKSIRIAVTWFPHIIDQNYTIDPYFMERVKEVVDWAISDGLYVLMNEHHSIHAFCPAPQYAQGYNLTKEAMPESERYLTAIYQQICQTFNGSYDQHLIFEILNEPRVIRKKNNADKNWDMWAPRASLLDDTGLSEPTKILNEYNQLIVDTIRNSGGNNAKRFIMVPTYATDYSTVSSKYFVLPQDSVQNKLMVAIHWYPLGFNTENKKRDSYSPALKKNFEKVFKAANERFVSNGVPVCITEFGIENDSWYDIRRKWFESPEVDRAERLSCLSDFSFLAGKYGLSALVWDDGCVHSVIRRIPPYASFDGDDFISGMVNAWEKGRSSEIKNDNKTESKNVGKAEIQKETSLLVSVVKLDAEDWSSSCLINLAEVKEGLILKFSVSKLSSAAYSQLRLCPEDSWTSLAMKEADFSSASKTLLLQDSADGNGKNITLNAKKAVFSYRLSAEDVEKIQKTGSLVIRGYGVRVEAVEVGK
;
A
#
# COMPACT_ATOMS: atom_id res chain seq x y z
N MET A 1 -15.11 2.51 58.95
CA MET A 1 -14.24 3.53 59.57
C MET A 1 -13.11 2.83 60.33
N LYS A 2 -11.87 3.32 60.19
CA LYS A 2 -10.57 2.72 60.61
C LYS A 2 -9.98 1.65 59.67
N LYS A 3 -9.58 2.05 58.46
CA LYS A 3 -8.45 1.49 57.66
C LYS A 3 -8.06 2.46 56.51
N SER A 4 -8.07 3.78 56.74
CA SER A 4 -7.85 4.80 55.69
C SER A 4 -6.82 5.88 56.04
N LEU A 5 -5.73 5.55 56.74
CA LEU A 5 -4.73 6.58 57.13
C LEU A 5 -3.25 6.18 57.04
N ILE A 6 -2.88 5.11 56.31
CA ILE A 6 -1.47 4.70 56.15
C ILE A 6 -1.10 4.53 54.66
N SER A 7 -1.47 5.48 53.81
CA SER A 7 -1.01 5.50 52.40
C SER A 7 -0.72 6.90 51.85
N PHE A 8 -0.55 7.91 52.72
CA PHE A 8 -0.36 9.31 52.30
C PHE A 8 0.95 9.95 52.78
N LEU A 9 1.97 9.16 53.14
CA LEU A 9 3.23 9.70 53.65
C LEU A 9 4.45 8.94 53.13
N PHE A 10 4.66 8.92 51.81
CA PHE A 10 5.96 8.65 51.19
C PHE A 10 6.12 9.50 49.93
N ILE A 11 6.29 10.81 50.11
CA ILE A 11 6.94 11.69 49.15
C ILE A 11 7.96 12.49 49.96
N PHE A 12 9.24 12.28 49.69
CA PHE A 12 10.28 13.31 49.54
C PHE A 12 11.65 12.63 49.51
N LEU A 13 12.13 12.33 48.30
CA LEU A 13 13.55 12.42 47.93
C LEU A 13 13.55 12.54 46.39
N ALA A 14 13.61 13.80 45.94
CA ALA A 14 13.53 14.20 44.55
C ALA A 14 14.70 13.64 43.73
N GLY A 15 14.41 13.24 42.49
CA GLY A 15 15.44 13.00 41.49
C GLY A 15 16.29 14.27 41.32
N PHE A 16 17.61 14.11 41.36
CA PHE A 16 18.55 15.21 41.19
C PHE A 16 18.43 15.80 39.78
N SER A 17 18.18 17.10 39.71
CA SER A 17 18.45 17.91 38.52
C SER A 17 19.96 18.17 38.47
N VAL A 18 20.65 17.66 37.46
CA VAL A 18 22.07 17.97 37.25
C VAL A 18 22.15 19.07 36.20
N PHE A 19 22.72 20.22 36.58
CA PHE A 19 23.03 21.30 35.65
C PHE A 19 24.29 20.90 34.87
N GLY A 20 24.12 20.53 33.61
CA GLY A 20 25.23 20.43 32.64
C GLY A 20 25.23 21.65 31.72
N GLU A 21 26.36 21.93 31.08
CA GLU A 21 26.59 23.11 30.21
C GLU A 21 25.61 23.23 29.01
N ASN A 22 24.74 22.25 28.76
CA ASN A 22 23.87 22.19 27.57
C ASN A 22 22.36 21.91 27.84
N GLY A 23 21.85 22.01 29.08
CA GLY A 23 20.40 21.91 29.35
C GLY A 23 20.00 21.42 30.74
N LEU A 24 18.69 21.46 31.03
CA LEU A 24 18.10 20.85 32.24
C LEU A 24 17.81 19.36 31.97
N TYR A 25 18.41 18.47 32.76
CA TYR A 25 18.26 17.02 32.62
C TYR A 25 17.36 16.43 33.71
N VAL A 26 16.51 15.48 33.31
CA VAL A 26 15.68 14.67 34.20
C VAL A 26 16.07 13.20 34.04
N SER A 27 16.57 12.61 35.12
CA SER A 27 16.87 11.18 35.16
C SER A 27 15.58 10.36 35.12
N LEU A 28 15.45 9.49 34.11
CA LEU A 28 14.37 8.50 34.01
C LEU A 28 14.87 7.18 34.60
N SER A 29 14.36 6.80 35.76
CA SER A 29 14.86 5.64 36.51
C SER A 29 13.72 4.89 37.20
N LYS A 30 14.02 3.70 37.72
CA LYS A 30 13.05 2.95 38.53
C LYS A 30 12.57 3.70 39.78
N ASN A 31 13.34 4.65 40.30
CA ASN A 31 13.01 5.39 41.53
C ASN A 31 11.87 6.39 41.35
N ASN A 32 11.65 6.88 40.14
CA ASN A 32 10.58 7.82 39.81
C ASN A 32 9.54 7.24 38.85
N PHE A 33 9.65 5.95 38.53
CA PHE A 33 8.76 5.20 37.66
C PHE A 33 7.45 4.80 38.37
N TYR A 34 6.33 4.81 37.65
CA TYR A 34 5.06 4.25 38.08
C TYR A 34 4.31 3.55 36.93
N SER A 35 3.49 2.56 37.28
CA SER A 35 2.55 1.88 36.38
C SER A 35 1.12 2.22 36.79
N TRP A 36 0.24 2.52 35.84
CA TRP A 36 -1.12 2.97 36.13
C TRP A 36 -2.00 1.90 36.80
N ASP A 37 -1.78 0.62 36.47
CA ASP A 37 -2.53 -0.53 37.00
C ASP A 37 -1.67 -1.55 37.76
N GLY A 38 -0.41 -1.19 38.04
CA GLY A 38 0.53 -2.01 38.83
C GLY A 38 1.03 -3.31 38.18
N SER A 39 0.41 -3.84 37.12
CA SER A 39 0.78 -5.15 36.54
C SER A 39 1.12 -5.14 35.05
N ASN A 40 0.74 -4.10 34.30
CA ASN A 40 0.85 -4.10 32.85
C ASN A 40 2.03 -3.28 32.31
N ALA A 41 2.78 -2.58 33.17
CA ALA A 41 4.04 -1.96 32.79
C ALA A 41 5.18 -2.29 33.75
N SER A 42 6.38 -2.43 33.20
CA SER A 42 7.60 -2.70 33.96
C SER A 42 8.79 -1.92 33.39
N MET A 43 9.75 -1.62 34.25
CA MET A 43 11.01 -1.02 33.87
C MET A 43 12.16 -1.82 34.50
N ASP A 44 13.09 -2.26 33.65
CA ASP A 44 14.27 -3.00 34.10
C ASP A 44 15.47 -2.08 34.41
N ALA A 45 16.57 -2.68 34.88
CA ALA A 45 17.79 -1.96 35.25
C ALA A 45 18.53 -1.33 34.06
N SER A 46 18.17 -1.69 32.81
CA SER A 46 18.70 -1.09 31.59
C SER A 46 17.85 0.07 31.07
N ASN A 47 16.88 0.54 31.86
CA ASN A 47 15.84 1.50 31.48
C ASN A 47 14.96 1.03 30.32
N LYS A 48 14.85 -0.30 30.12
CA LYS A 48 13.86 -0.84 29.19
C LYS A 48 12.49 -0.77 29.83
N LEU A 49 11.67 0.14 29.32
CA LEU A 49 10.25 0.22 29.60
C LEU A 49 9.53 -0.83 28.76
N THR A 50 8.68 -1.62 29.39
CA THR A 50 7.84 -2.63 28.76
C THR A 50 6.40 -2.42 29.20
N VAL A 51 5.48 -2.25 28.25
CA VAL A 51 4.03 -2.09 28.48
C VAL A 51 3.30 -3.20 27.73
N SER A 52 2.44 -3.94 28.43
CA SER A 52 1.65 -5.06 27.91
C SER A 52 0.17 -4.73 27.98
N ASN A 53 -0.56 -4.88 26.89
CA ASN A 53 -1.98 -4.49 26.88
C ASN A 53 -2.89 -5.44 27.68
N GLY A 54 -3.79 -4.85 28.46
CA GLY A 54 -5.01 -5.45 29.03
C GLY A 54 -6.24 -4.64 28.61
N ASN A 55 -7.45 -5.19 28.82
CA ASN A 55 -8.70 -4.48 28.53
C ASN A 55 -8.86 -3.27 29.47
N GLY A 56 -8.53 -2.07 28.97
CA GLY A 56 -8.54 -0.80 29.71
C GLY A 56 -7.16 -0.16 29.71
N GLY A 57 -7.03 0.99 29.04
CA GLY A 57 -5.76 1.66 28.67
C GLY A 57 -4.56 1.39 29.59
N CYS A 58 -3.52 0.80 29.04
CA CYS A 58 -2.27 0.51 29.75
C CYS A 58 -1.26 1.64 29.54
N GLY A 59 -0.63 2.09 30.62
CA GLY A 59 0.35 3.17 30.60
C GLY A 59 1.27 3.16 31.82
N ALA A 60 2.39 3.84 31.66
CA ALA A 60 3.40 4.03 32.68
C ALA A 60 3.90 5.46 32.65
N GLY A 61 4.65 5.89 33.66
CA GLY A 61 5.23 7.23 33.61
C GLY A 61 6.33 7.45 34.62
N PHE A 62 6.81 8.69 34.63
CA PHE A 62 7.82 9.17 35.56
C PHE A 62 7.32 10.43 36.26
N TYR A 63 7.36 10.46 37.59
CA TYR A 63 7.08 11.65 38.39
C TYR A 63 8.34 12.51 38.51
N PHE A 64 8.23 13.80 38.24
CA PHE A 64 9.28 14.77 38.52
C PHE A 64 8.69 16.18 38.69
N LYS A 65 9.52 17.17 38.97
CA LYS A 65 9.15 18.57 38.84
C LYS A 65 10.22 19.25 38.03
N ALA A 66 9.84 19.97 36.98
CA ALA A 66 10.77 20.71 36.16
C ALA A 66 10.22 22.12 35.88
N ASP A 67 11.08 23.11 36.07
CA ASP A 67 10.89 24.45 35.54
C ASP A 67 11.72 24.58 34.26
N ALA A 68 11.04 24.58 33.12
CA ALA A 68 11.63 24.68 31.79
C ALA A 68 11.39 26.05 31.15
N SER A 69 11.19 27.11 31.95
CA SER A 69 10.86 28.46 31.46
C SER A 69 11.88 29.02 30.45
N SER A 70 13.15 28.64 30.57
CA SER A 70 14.24 29.06 29.67
C SER A 70 14.38 28.22 28.40
N TYR A 71 13.51 27.22 28.18
CA TYR A 71 13.63 26.25 27.10
C TYR A 71 12.42 26.30 26.16
N LYS A 72 12.59 25.82 24.92
CA LYS A 72 11.51 25.73 23.93
C LYS A 72 10.98 24.31 23.78
N TYR A 73 11.81 23.30 23.99
CA TYR A 73 11.48 21.90 23.73
C TYR A 73 11.86 20.99 24.91
N ALA A 74 11.07 19.93 25.12
CA ALA A 74 11.48 18.74 25.84
C ALA A 74 11.95 17.67 24.85
N LYS A 75 13.19 17.20 24.99
CA LYS A 75 13.81 16.15 24.19
C LYS A 75 13.78 14.83 24.96
N ILE A 76 13.18 13.80 24.38
CA ILE A 76 13.16 12.44 24.94
C ILE A 76 14.08 11.56 24.09
N SER A 77 15.17 11.06 24.68
CA SER A 77 16.16 10.21 24.01
C SER A 77 15.91 8.73 24.31
N TYR A 78 15.95 7.86 23.30
CA TYR A 78 15.59 6.43 23.44
C TYR A 78 16.26 5.55 22.37
N GLN A 79 16.15 4.23 22.53
CA GLN A 79 16.62 3.20 21.60
C GLN A 79 15.78 1.92 21.72
N ASN A 80 15.96 0.98 20.78
CA ASN A 80 15.34 -0.35 20.81
C ASN A 80 13.80 -0.32 20.98
N LEU A 81 13.13 0.59 20.27
CA LEU A 81 11.67 0.64 20.23
C LEU A 81 11.14 -0.57 19.45
N SER A 82 10.31 -1.41 20.07
CA SER A 82 9.88 -2.68 19.47
C SER A 82 8.71 -2.54 18.49
N ILE A 83 7.81 -1.57 18.68
CA ILE A 83 6.64 -1.28 17.81
C ILE A 83 6.32 0.24 17.96
N PRO A 84 5.95 0.97 16.90
CA PRO A 84 5.68 2.43 16.91
C PRO A 84 4.41 2.88 17.66
N ASN A 85 4.08 2.28 18.80
CA ASN A 85 2.80 2.53 19.48
C ASN A 85 2.93 3.36 20.77
N PHE A 86 4.11 3.87 21.12
CA PHE A 86 4.26 4.67 22.34
C PHE A 86 3.90 6.14 22.11
N VAL A 87 2.84 6.61 22.74
CA VAL A 87 2.57 8.04 22.95
C VAL A 87 3.29 8.47 24.21
N VAL A 88 4.07 9.53 24.10
CA VAL A 88 4.74 10.19 25.22
C VAL A 88 4.01 11.49 25.50
N ARG A 89 3.55 11.66 26.75
CA ARG A 89 2.80 12.83 27.19
C ARG A 89 3.53 13.55 28.32
N LEU A 90 3.94 14.77 28.06
CA LEU A 90 4.47 15.71 29.04
C LEU A 90 3.30 16.43 29.71
N GLN A 91 3.12 16.22 31.01
CA GLN A 91 1.98 16.78 31.75
C GLN A 91 2.38 17.99 32.60
N TYR A 92 1.50 18.98 32.63
CA TYR A 92 1.59 20.20 33.43
C TYR A 92 0.73 20.09 34.70
N ALA A 93 1.00 20.93 35.70
CA ALA A 93 0.37 20.87 37.01
C ALA A 93 -1.14 21.14 37.00
N ASP A 94 -1.65 21.85 35.99
CA ASP A 94 -3.08 22.10 35.78
C ASP A 94 -3.80 20.93 35.10
N GLY A 95 -3.08 19.84 34.80
CA GLY A 95 -3.59 18.65 34.12
C GLY A 95 -3.53 18.74 32.60
N ALA A 96 -3.21 19.91 32.02
CA ALA A 96 -2.94 20.03 30.60
C ALA A 96 -1.69 19.23 30.21
N TYR A 97 -1.52 18.95 28.92
CA TYR A 97 -0.38 18.19 28.46
C TYR A 97 -0.02 18.49 27.01
N SER A 98 1.22 18.16 26.66
CA SER A 98 1.75 18.13 25.30
C SER A 98 2.22 16.71 25.01
N GLU A 99 2.03 16.19 23.79
CA GLU A 99 2.36 14.79 23.49
C GLU A 99 3.05 14.60 22.13
N VAL A 100 3.77 13.49 22.00
CA VAL A 100 4.47 13.06 20.77
C VAL A 100 4.55 11.53 20.73
N TYR A 101 4.58 10.95 19.54
CA TYR A 101 4.80 9.51 19.37
C TYR A 101 6.30 9.20 19.33
N LEU A 102 6.74 8.13 20.01
CA LEU A 102 8.07 7.57 19.76
C LEU A 102 8.11 6.91 18.38
N GLN A 103 9.27 6.99 17.74
CA GLN A 103 9.48 6.56 16.36
C GLN A 103 10.68 5.62 16.28
N PRO A 104 10.57 4.45 15.64
CA PRO A 104 11.64 3.44 15.66
C PRO A 104 12.92 3.88 14.92
N HIS A 105 12.82 4.97 14.17
CA HIS A 105 13.88 5.53 13.32
C HIS A 105 14.60 6.72 13.98
N PHE A 106 14.09 7.27 15.08
CA PHE A 106 14.78 8.35 15.81
C PHE A 106 15.45 7.84 17.07
N GLN A 107 16.56 8.48 17.44
CA GLN A 107 17.17 8.31 18.75
C GLN A 107 16.62 9.31 19.77
N SER A 108 15.87 10.30 19.32
CA SER A 108 15.17 11.26 20.18
C SER A 108 13.94 11.88 19.51
N VAL A 109 12.92 12.21 20.29
CA VAL A 109 11.77 13.04 19.87
C VAL A 109 11.70 14.33 20.67
N TYR A 110 11.00 15.33 20.13
CA TYR A 110 10.87 16.66 20.72
C TYR A 110 9.39 17.01 20.93
N ILE A 111 9.06 17.51 22.12
CA ILE A 111 7.77 18.12 22.46
C ILE A 111 8.01 19.62 22.58
N GLU A 112 7.30 20.44 21.81
CA GLU A 112 7.31 21.89 22.02
C GLU A 112 6.57 22.23 23.32
N LEU A 113 7.21 23.04 24.16
CA LEU A 113 6.66 23.39 25.46
C LEU A 113 5.62 24.48 25.31
N ASP A 114 4.48 24.30 25.98
CA ASP A 114 3.46 25.34 26.08
C ASP A 114 4.04 26.56 26.81
N SER A 115 4.10 27.68 26.10
CA SER A 115 4.68 28.94 26.58
C SER A 115 4.11 29.44 27.91
N SER A 116 2.86 29.11 28.23
CA SER A 116 2.18 29.51 29.46
C SER A 116 2.40 28.55 30.64
N ARG A 117 2.94 27.35 30.38
CA ARG A 117 3.02 26.25 31.37
C ARG A 117 4.44 25.69 31.60
N LYS A 118 5.47 26.35 31.06
CA LYS A 118 6.86 25.88 31.10
C LYS A 118 7.42 25.64 32.51
N SER A 119 6.92 26.36 33.52
CA SER A 119 7.38 26.27 34.91
C SER A 119 6.70 25.17 35.74
N SER A 120 5.72 24.46 35.19
CA SER A 120 4.80 23.61 35.95
C SER A 120 4.75 22.16 35.48
N ILE A 121 5.85 21.63 34.93
CA ILE A 121 5.90 20.26 34.39
C ILE A 121 6.02 19.25 35.54
N THR A 122 5.15 18.24 35.56
CA THR A 122 5.07 17.27 36.66
C THR A 122 5.34 15.82 36.26
N ASN A 123 5.07 15.44 35.01
CA ASN A 123 5.14 14.05 34.61
C ASN A 123 5.51 13.86 33.15
N LEU A 124 6.12 12.70 32.86
CA LEU A 124 6.24 12.14 31.52
C LEU A 124 5.55 10.78 31.50
N ASN A 125 4.44 10.66 30.79
CA ASN A 125 3.68 9.43 30.65
C ASN A 125 3.99 8.76 29.31
N PHE A 126 4.00 7.42 29.31
CA PHE A 126 4.16 6.55 28.16
C PHE A 126 2.92 5.66 28.06
N MET A 127 2.22 5.71 26.95
CA MET A 127 1.00 4.96 26.71
C MET A 127 1.13 4.19 25.41
N THR A 128 0.53 3.01 25.34
CA THR A 128 0.45 2.26 24.08
C THR A 128 -0.88 2.53 23.38
N CYS A 129 -0.85 3.00 22.13
CA CYS A 129 -2.05 3.05 21.29
C CYS A 129 -2.38 1.64 20.81
N GLN A 130 -3.53 1.10 21.21
CA GLN A 130 -4.19 0.06 20.42
C GLN A 130 -5.68 0.37 20.29
N SER A 131 -6.15 0.26 19.05
CA SER A 131 -7.54 0.02 18.72
C SER A 131 -7.93 -1.40 19.17
N GLU A 132 -9.19 -1.56 19.58
CA GLU A 132 -9.77 -2.79 20.15
C GLU A 132 -9.74 -4.04 19.23
N TYR A 133 -9.10 -3.97 18.06
CA TYR A 133 -9.19 -4.97 16.99
C TYR A 133 -7.95 -5.86 16.82
N GLN A 134 -6.93 -5.74 17.67
CA GLN A 134 -5.83 -6.70 17.68
C GLN A 134 -6.08 -7.76 18.76
N THR A 135 -6.58 -8.93 18.35
CA THR A 135 -6.74 -10.08 19.25
C THR A 135 -5.36 -10.61 19.66
N GLY A 136 -5.05 -10.55 20.96
CA GLY A 136 -3.84 -11.09 21.58
C GLY A 136 -3.09 -10.09 22.48
N LYS A 137 -2.59 -10.55 23.64
CA LYS A 137 -1.68 -9.77 24.49
C LYS A 137 -0.43 -9.42 23.70
N LYS A 138 -0.29 -8.16 23.27
CA LYS A 138 0.96 -7.64 22.70
C LYS A 138 1.69 -6.79 23.73
N THR A 139 3.01 -6.95 23.72
CA THR A 139 3.94 -6.25 24.59
C THR A 139 4.78 -5.30 23.75
N SER A 140 4.74 -4.01 24.08
CA SER A 140 5.60 -2.97 23.48
C SER A 140 6.74 -2.65 24.44
N SER A 141 7.93 -2.38 23.93
CA SER A 141 9.06 -1.97 24.74
C SER A 141 9.92 -0.90 24.08
N VAL A 142 10.57 -0.09 24.91
CA VAL A 142 11.54 0.93 24.50
C VAL A 142 12.60 1.08 25.59
N THR A 143 13.86 1.31 25.20
CA THR A 143 14.93 1.62 26.14
C THR A 143 15.12 3.12 26.22
N LEU A 144 14.80 3.73 27.37
CA LEU A 144 14.88 5.17 27.59
C LEU A 144 16.30 5.58 28.00
N LYS A 145 16.82 6.67 27.42
CA LYS A 145 18.12 7.24 27.78
C LYS A 145 17.96 8.41 28.74
N ASP A 146 17.28 9.47 28.30
CA ASP A 146 17.13 10.71 29.08
C ASP A 146 15.92 11.52 28.63
N LEU A 147 15.48 12.42 29.52
CA LEU A 147 14.66 13.58 29.21
C LEU A 147 15.53 14.83 29.45
N SER A 148 15.62 15.71 28.47
CA SER A 148 16.33 16.99 28.55
C SER A 148 15.49 18.13 28.02
N PHE A 149 15.74 19.36 28.47
CA PHE A 149 15.10 20.57 27.95
C PHE A 149 16.10 21.40 27.15
N VAL A 150 15.70 21.81 25.94
CA VAL A 150 16.59 22.45 24.95
C VAL A 150 15.88 23.57 24.19
N ASN A 151 16.65 24.48 23.59
CA ASN A 151 16.11 25.58 22.76
C ASN A 151 16.11 25.26 21.26
N GLU A 152 16.92 24.28 20.84
CA GLU A 152 17.05 23.87 19.45
C GLU A 152 16.75 22.38 19.29
N LYS A 153 16.15 22.02 18.15
CA LYS A 153 16.00 20.62 17.76
C LYS A 153 17.29 20.16 17.10
N THR A 154 17.81 19.01 17.53
CA THR A 154 19.00 18.39 16.93
C THR A 154 18.57 17.10 16.25
N LEU A 155 18.81 16.99 14.95
CA LEU A 155 18.54 15.77 14.21
C LEU A 155 19.55 14.70 14.63
N SER A 156 19.15 13.79 15.53
CA SER A 156 19.94 12.62 15.86
C SER A 156 19.71 11.55 14.78
N LYS A 157 20.52 11.63 13.73
CA LYS A 157 20.56 10.63 12.66
C LYS A 157 20.72 9.24 13.31
N LYS A 158 19.73 8.35 13.16
CA LYS A 158 20.08 6.93 12.98
C LYS A 158 20.89 6.94 11.69
N SER A 159 22.08 6.34 11.69
CA SER A 159 22.99 6.36 10.54
C SER A 159 22.17 6.23 9.28
N ALA A 160 22.14 7.29 8.46
CA ALA A 160 21.50 7.19 7.15
C ALA A 160 22.04 5.90 6.53
N ILE A 161 21.20 5.15 5.82
CA ILE A 161 21.72 4.18 4.86
C ILE A 161 22.73 5.00 4.08
N ALA A 162 24.01 4.66 4.19
CA ALA A 162 25.08 5.50 3.70
C ALA A 162 24.70 5.92 2.29
N ASP A 163 24.82 7.21 1.95
CA ASP A 163 24.79 7.65 0.56
C ASP A 163 25.84 6.81 -0.15
N LYS A 164 25.40 5.68 -0.71
CA LYS A 164 26.21 4.94 -1.65
C LYS A 164 26.35 5.93 -2.78
N LYS A 165 27.57 6.43 -2.96
CA LYS A 165 27.99 7.26 -4.09
C LYS A 165 27.95 6.42 -5.38
N ASP A 166 26.80 5.81 -5.67
CA ASP A 166 26.64 4.81 -6.72
C ASP A 166 25.67 5.26 -7.82
N GLY A 167 25.03 6.44 -7.69
CA GLY A 167 24.02 6.90 -8.64
C GLY A 167 24.59 7.50 -9.92
N ALA A 168 25.49 6.80 -10.61
CA ALA A 168 25.83 7.16 -11.99
C ALA A 168 24.56 7.01 -12.84
N PHE A 169 24.01 8.13 -13.29
CA PHE A 169 22.82 8.12 -14.14
C PHE A 169 23.18 7.51 -15.51
N ASP A 170 22.42 6.50 -15.94
CA ASP A 170 22.55 6.00 -17.31
C ASP A 170 21.91 7.00 -18.28
N ASP A 171 22.75 7.78 -18.95
CA ASP A 171 22.30 8.81 -19.89
C ASP A 171 21.60 8.20 -21.12
N SER A 172 21.98 6.97 -21.48
CA SER A 172 21.53 6.30 -22.71
C SER A 172 20.13 5.71 -22.60
N ILE A 173 19.67 5.38 -21.39
CA ILE A 173 18.35 4.78 -21.18
C ILE A 173 17.24 5.77 -21.53
N THR A 174 16.26 5.32 -22.31
CA THR A 174 15.10 6.13 -22.73
C THR A 174 13.93 5.96 -21.77
N ALA A 175 12.97 6.89 -21.83
CA ALA A 175 11.74 6.80 -21.06
C ALA A 175 10.96 5.52 -21.41
N LEU A 176 10.98 5.10 -22.68
CA LEU A 176 10.33 3.87 -23.13
C LEU A 176 10.95 2.63 -22.44
N GLU A 177 12.28 2.55 -22.38
CA GLU A 177 12.98 1.46 -21.68
C GLU A 177 12.73 1.49 -20.17
N VAL A 178 12.67 2.69 -19.56
CA VAL A 178 12.28 2.80 -18.15
C VAL A 178 10.84 2.33 -17.92
N SER A 179 9.90 2.69 -18.80
CA SER A 179 8.50 2.24 -18.72
C SER A 179 8.40 0.71 -18.77
N ASP A 180 9.18 0.05 -19.63
CA ASP A 180 9.22 -1.41 -19.68
C ASP A 180 9.74 -2.03 -18.37
N LYS A 181 10.65 -1.33 -17.66
CA LYS A 181 11.15 -1.75 -16.35
C LYS A 181 10.18 -1.43 -15.20
N LEU A 182 9.34 -0.40 -15.34
CA LEU A 182 8.22 -0.17 -14.41
C LEU A 182 7.26 -1.37 -14.44
N ALA A 183 7.03 -1.92 -15.63
CA ALA A 183 6.24 -3.13 -15.87
C ALA A 183 4.85 -3.04 -15.23
N LEU A 184 4.38 -4.16 -14.64
CA LEU A 184 3.33 -4.13 -13.65
C LEU A 184 3.94 -3.82 -12.28
N GLY A 185 3.55 -2.70 -11.67
CA GLY A 185 4.07 -2.22 -10.39
C GLY A 185 3.03 -2.14 -9.28
N TYR A 186 3.47 -1.66 -8.12
CA TYR A 186 2.64 -1.50 -6.92
C TYR A 186 2.49 -0.01 -6.59
N SER A 187 1.27 0.49 -6.46
CA SER A 187 0.98 1.89 -6.12
C SER A 187 0.52 1.99 -4.67
N MET A 188 1.42 2.49 -3.82
CA MET A 188 1.25 2.52 -2.38
C MET A 188 0.51 3.78 -1.92
N GLY A 189 -0.79 3.66 -1.66
CA GLY A 189 -1.57 4.66 -0.92
C GLY A 189 -1.35 4.50 0.59
N CYS A 190 -0.34 5.14 1.17
CA CYS A 190 0.05 4.97 2.58
C CYS A 190 -0.11 6.25 3.41
N GLY A 191 0.18 6.17 4.71
CA GLY A 191 0.12 7.34 5.61
C GLY A 191 0.91 8.57 5.14
N LEU A 192 1.87 8.44 4.21
CA LEU A 192 2.59 9.57 3.62
C LEU A 192 1.71 10.47 2.72
N ASN A 193 0.53 10.01 2.29
CA ASN A 193 -0.39 10.79 1.48
C ASN A 193 -1.60 11.37 2.25
N ARG A 194 -1.71 11.17 3.57
CA ARG A 194 -2.87 11.60 4.38
C ARG A 194 -2.70 12.97 5.03
N CYS A 195 -3.80 13.71 5.17
CA CYS A 195 -3.84 15.03 5.82
C CYS A 195 -4.50 15.01 7.22
N PRO A 196 -3.95 15.70 8.23
CA PRO A 196 -4.38 15.67 9.63
C PRO A 196 -5.74 16.26 10.01
N PHE A 197 -6.28 17.30 9.36
CA PHE A 197 -7.44 18.02 9.95
C PHE A 197 -8.81 17.60 9.41
N TYR A 198 -8.98 16.35 9.01
CA TYR A 198 -10.25 15.88 8.47
C TYR A 198 -11.39 15.69 9.49
N ASN A 199 -11.28 16.26 10.68
CA ASN A 199 -12.22 16.04 11.79
C ASN A 199 -13.04 17.26 12.21
N ASP A 200 -13.24 18.28 11.37
CA ASP A 200 -14.32 19.23 11.62
C ASP A 200 -15.65 18.61 11.17
N GLU A 201 -16.66 18.60 12.05
CA GLU A 201 -18.00 18.03 11.83
C GLU A 201 -18.75 18.70 10.66
N LYS A 202 -18.15 19.72 10.05
CA LYS A 202 -18.72 20.61 9.05
C LYS A 202 -18.12 20.46 7.66
N THR A 203 -17.11 19.61 7.47
CA THR A 203 -16.53 19.35 6.14
C THR A 203 -16.80 17.92 5.71
N SER A 204 -17.82 17.76 4.88
CA SER A 204 -18.21 16.49 4.27
C SER A 204 -17.20 16.05 3.19
N PHE A 205 -16.09 15.43 3.60
CA PHE A 205 -15.24 14.61 2.72
C PHE A 205 -15.27 13.16 3.19
N ALA A 206 -16.46 12.61 3.08
CA ALA A 206 -16.75 11.22 3.26
C ALA A 206 -16.71 10.59 1.85
N GLY A 207 -15.53 10.43 1.23
CA GLY A 207 -15.51 10.10 -0.21
C GLY A 207 -14.23 9.56 -0.85
N PHE A 208 -13.12 9.45 -0.13
CA PHE A 208 -11.96 8.65 -0.55
C PHE A 208 -11.43 7.90 0.68
N GLY A 209 -11.63 6.58 0.69
CA GLY A 209 -10.99 5.63 1.60
C GLY A 209 -11.38 5.62 3.08
N PHE A 210 -11.91 6.70 3.66
CA PHE A 210 -12.12 6.78 5.13
C PHE A 210 -13.44 7.49 5.48
N GLN A 211 -14.43 6.72 5.96
CA GLN A 211 -15.65 7.25 6.58
C GLN A 211 -15.77 6.79 8.04
N ASN A 212 -16.25 7.74 8.85
CA ASN A 212 -16.58 7.64 10.27
C ASN A 212 -17.39 6.37 10.60
N ASN A 213 -17.03 5.69 11.69
CA ASN A 213 -17.87 4.64 12.24
C ASN A 213 -19.11 5.31 12.90
N TYR A 214 -20.28 4.66 12.90
CA TYR A 214 -21.46 4.99 13.73
C TYR A 214 -21.92 3.71 14.44
N ASP A 215 -22.36 3.81 15.69
CA ASP A 215 -22.89 2.69 16.45
C ASP A 215 -24.29 2.30 15.95
N GLN A 216 -24.79 1.17 16.45
CA GLN A 216 -26.11 0.61 16.12
C GLN A 216 -27.30 1.50 16.47
N ASN A 217 -27.09 2.62 17.19
CA ASN A 217 -28.10 3.60 17.55
C ASN A 217 -27.98 4.90 16.73
N GLY A 218 -27.13 4.93 15.70
CA GLY A 218 -26.94 6.10 14.85
C GLY A 218 -26.06 7.19 15.48
N LYS A 219 -25.33 6.88 16.55
CA LYS A 219 -24.36 7.80 17.17
C LYS A 219 -22.97 7.57 16.56
N PRO A 220 -22.22 8.60 16.14
CA PRO A 220 -20.90 8.39 15.54
C PRO A 220 -19.98 7.64 16.51
N LEU A 221 -19.48 6.48 16.10
CA LEU A 221 -18.28 5.83 16.63
C LEU A 221 -17.09 6.66 16.15
N VAL A 222 -17.00 7.87 16.68
CA VAL A 222 -15.71 8.51 16.86
C VAL A 222 -14.90 7.49 17.66
N MET A 223 -13.87 6.87 17.05
CA MET A 223 -12.72 6.43 17.86
C MET A 223 -12.41 7.63 18.72
N GLN A 224 -12.60 7.57 20.03
CA GLN A 224 -12.54 8.72 20.95
C GLN A 224 -11.26 9.53 20.72
N LEU A 225 -11.35 10.46 19.77
CA LEU A 225 -10.40 11.47 19.35
C LEU A 225 -10.98 12.85 19.69
N GLU A 226 -12.18 12.90 20.30
CA GLU A 226 -12.66 14.11 20.97
C GLU A 226 -11.69 14.58 22.06
N SER A 227 -10.90 13.69 22.66
CA SER A 227 -9.78 14.06 23.53
C SER A 227 -8.54 14.54 22.74
N GLN A 228 -8.43 14.25 21.45
CA GLN A 228 -7.34 14.68 20.57
C GLN A 228 -7.60 15.98 19.80
N LYS A 229 -8.87 16.40 19.64
CA LYS A 229 -9.20 17.74 19.13
C LYS A 229 -8.60 18.87 19.97
N SER A 230 -8.48 18.66 21.29
CA SER A 230 -7.79 19.56 22.21
C SER A 230 -6.33 19.19 22.48
N ALA A 231 -5.90 17.95 22.18
CA ALA A 231 -4.56 17.45 22.52
C ALA A 231 -3.49 17.61 21.43
N LEU A 232 -3.86 17.72 20.15
CA LEU A 232 -2.90 17.89 19.05
C LEU A 232 -2.57 19.37 18.76
N GLY A 233 -2.97 20.28 19.65
CA GLY A 233 -3.01 21.73 19.45
C GLY A 233 -1.90 22.25 18.55
N ASN A 234 -2.24 22.72 17.35
CA ASN A 234 -1.41 23.42 16.35
C ASN A 234 0.06 22.99 16.11
N GLN A 235 0.58 21.92 16.72
CA GLN A 235 2.03 21.68 16.85
C GLN A 235 2.44 20.20 16.81
N ALA A 236 1.54 19.28 16.43
CA ALA A 236 1.93 17.90 16.17
C ALA A 236 2.98 17.86 15.03
N GLY A 237 4.21 17.43 15.34
CA GLY A 237 5.29 17.32 14.34
C GLY A 237 4.95 16.32 13.21
N GLY A 238 5.57 16.51 12.04
CA GLY A 238 5.19 15.92 10.75
C GLY A 238 5.03 14.40 10.66
N MET A 239 5.48 13.61 11.64
CA MET A 239 5.41 12.14 11.62
C MET A 239 4.19 11.56 12.34
N ALA A 240 3.47 12.35 13.17
CA ALA A 240 2.22 11.89 13.77
C ALA A 240 1.14 11.59 12.72
N PHE A 241 1.36 12.04 11.48
CA PHE A 241 0.42 11.98 10.36
C PHE A 241 0.50 10.68 9.55
N GLU A 242 1.65 9.98 9.56
CA GLU A 242 1.78 8.65 8.92
C GLU A 242 0.99 7.55 9.68
N LEU A 243 0.74 7.78 10.97
CA LEU A 243 0.10 6.84 11.90
C LEU A 243 -1.43 6.84 11.86
N CYS A 244 -2.05 7.75 11.10
CA CYS A 244 -3.51 7.85 11.06
C CYS A 244 -4.10 6.65 10.30
N GLU A 245 -4.59 5.67 11.05
CA GLU A 245 -5.36 4.49 10.60
C GLU A 245 -4.64 3.43 9.75
N THR A 246 -3.34 3.62 9.43
CA THR A 246 -2.49 2.58 8.81
C THR A 246 -1.22 2.33 9.62
N ALA A 247 -0.68 1.10 9.56
CA ALA A 247 0.65 0.83 10.10
C ALA A 247 1.71 1.66 9.37
N LEU A 248 2.74 2.13 10.09
CA LEU A 248 3.91 2.77 9.48
C LEU A 248 4.48 1.88 8.37
N VAL A 249 4.98 2.50 7.30
CA VAL A 249 5.71 1.76 6.26
C VAL A 249 6.97 1.18 6.90
N THR A 250 7.21 -0.12 6.71
CA THR A 250 8.37 -0.82 7.26
C THR A 250 9.26 -1.34 6.13
N LYS A 251 10.55 -1.55 6.39
CA LYS A 251 11.46 -2.13 5.38
C LYS A 251 10.96 -3.50 4.94
N GLU A 252 10.48 -4.31 5.88
CA GLU A 252 9.95 -5.65 5.64
C GLU A 252 8.70 -5.61 4.75
N PHE A 253 7.90 -4.55 4.85
CA PHE A 253 6.78 -4.36 3.92
C PHE A 253 7.26 -4.07 2.50
N ILE A 254 8.27 -3.20 2.34
CA ILE A 254 8.89 -2.92 1.03
C ILE A 254 9.52 -4.19 0.43
N ASP A 255 10.23 -4.97 1.24
CA ASP A 255 10.75 -6.30 0.83
C ASP A 255 9.63 -7.20 0.30
N SER A 256 8.49 -7.23 1.00
CA SER A 256 7.34 -8.06 0.62
C SER A 256 6.72 -7.68 -0.73
N ILE A 257 6.90 -6.44 -1.20
CA ILE A 257 6.44 -5.97 -2.50
C ILE A 257 7.34 -6.54 -3.60
N ARG A 258 8.67 -6.43 -3.43
CA ARG A 258 9.66 -7.06 -4.32
C ARG A 258 9.42 -8.57 -4.40
N ASP A 259 9.25 -9.22 -3.25
CA ASP A 259 9.13 -10.68 -3.17
C ASP A 259 7.87 -11.22 -3.87
N LYS A 260 6.86 -10.37 -4.09
CA LYS A 260 5.65 -10.70 -4.87
C LYS A 260 5.81 -10.49 -6.38
N GLY A 261 7.01 -10.11 -6.82
CA GLY A 261 7.35 -9.98 -8.25
C GLY A 261 7.13 -8.59 -8.85
N PHE A 262 6.75 -7.59 -8.05
CA PHE A 262 6.70 -6.21 -8.52
C PHE A 262 8.11 -5.68 -8.78
N LYS A 263 8.28 -4.96 -9.90
CA LYS A 263 9.56 -4.33 -10.30
C LYS A 263 9.61 -2.84 -10.00
N SER A 264 8.47 -2.25 -9.67
CA SER A 264 8.33 -0.84 -9.33
C SER A 264 7.33 -0.60 -8.21
N ILE A 265 7.56 0.49 -7.49
CA ILE A 265 6.67 1.02 -6.46
C ILE A 265 6.39 2.51 -6.72
N ARG A 266 5.13 2.93 -6.62
CA ARG A 266 4.76 4.34 -6.51
C ARG A 266 4.51 4.69 -5.05
N ILE A 267 5.24 5.67 -4.56
CA ILE A 267 5.15 6.22 -3.20
C ILE A 267 4.39 7.54 -3.31
N ALA A 268 3.09 7.50 -3.01
CA ALA A 268 2.26 8.69 -2.96
C ALA A 268 2.62 9.55 -1.73
N VAL A 269 2.89 10.84 -1.95
CA VAL A 269 3.28 11.78 -0.88
C VAL A 269 2.47 13.07 -0.96
N THR A 270 1.86 13.48 0.15
CA THR A 270 1.16 14.76 0.26
C THR A 270 2.00 15.71 1.11
N TRP A 271 2.67 16.68 0.48
CA TRP A 271 3.64 17.54 1.16
C TRP A 271 2.98 18.70 1.92
N PHE A 272 1.82 19.14 1.47
CA PHE A 272 1.14 20.34 1.95
C PHE A 272 0.89 20.44 3.47
N PRO A 273 0.47 19.37 4.17
CA PRO A 273 0.29 19.42 5.62
C PRO A 273 1.59 19.54 6.41
N HIS A 274 2.73 19.29 5.75
CA HIS A 274 4.05 19.30 6.34
C HIS A 274 4.78 20.62 6.08
N ILE A 275 4.08 21.64 5.60
CA ILE A 275 4.63 22.99 5.44
C ILE A 275 4.64 23.73 6.78
N ILE A 276 5.81 24.22 7.18
CA ILE A 276 6.03 24.78 8.53
C ILE A 276 6.18 26.31 8.58
N ASP A 277 6.29 26.99 7.43
CA ASP A 277 6.44 28.44 7.37
C ASP A 277 5.92 29.06 6.04
N GLN A 278 6.04 30.39 5.91
CA GLN A 278 5.62 31.17 4.73
C GLN A 278 6.51 31.01 3.50
N ASN A 279 7.69 30.40 3.65
CA ASN A 279 8.58 30.07 2.54
C ASN A 279 8.25 28.69 1.93
N TYR A 280 7.20 28.03 2.43
CA TYR A 280 6.85 26.66 2.12
C TYR A 280 7.94 25.66 2.50
N THR A 281 8.68 25.90 3.57
CA THR A 281 9.64 24.92 4.08
C THR A 281 8.90 23.63 4.43
N ILE A 282 9.31 22.52 3.84
CA ILE A 282 8.83 21.17 4.18
C ILE A 282 9.48 20.78 5.51
N ASP A 283 8.69 20.22 6.43
CA ASP A 283 9.19 19.70 7.71
C ASP A 283 10.37 18.74 7.44
N PRO A 284 11.59 19.07 7.90
CA PRO A 284 12.77 18.25 7.66
C PRO A 284 12.61 16.81 8.15
N TYR A 285 11.83 16.58 9.22
CA TYR A 285 11.56 15.23 9.72
C TYR A 285 10.71 14.41 8.74
N PHE A 286 9.74 15.05 8.08
CA PHE A 286 8.92 14.38 7.08
C PHE A 286 9.71 14.12 5.80
N MET A 287 10.53 15.07 5.36
CA MET A 287 11.43 14.88 4.21
C MET A 287 12.39 13.69 4.42
N GLU A 288 13.02 13.60 5.60
CA GLU A 288 13.88 12.46 5.95
C GLU A 288 13.12 11.13 5.94
N ARG A 289 11.86 11.12 6.40
CA ARG A 289 11.03 9.92 6.40
C ARG A 289 10.67 9.45 5.00
N VAL A 290 10.26 10.38 4.12
CA VAL A 290 10.00 10.07 2.72
C VAL A 290 11.28 9.52 2.07
N LYS A 291 12.42 10.16 2.33
CA LYS A 291 13.73 9.71 1.84
C LYS A 291 14.04 8.28 2.29
N GLU A 292 13.82 7.94 3.55
CA GLU A 292 14.05 6.59 4.09
C GLU A 292 13.25 5.53 3.33
N VAL A 293 11.96 5.77 3.07
CA VAL A 293 11.11 4.81 2.34
C VAL A 293 11.54 4.68 0.88
N VAL A 294 11.90 5.79 0.23
CA VAL A 294 12.47 5.78 -1.13
C VAL A 294 13.78 4.99 -1.16
N ASP A 295 14.68 5.21 -0.19
CA ASP A 295 15.97 4.53 -0.10
C ASP A 295 15.79 3.01 0.08
N TRP A 296 14.81 2.59 0.89
CA TRP A 296 14.47 1.17 1.04
C TRP A 296 14.06 0.53 -0.29
N ALA A 297 13.17 1.17 -1.03
CA ALA A 297 12.70 0.66 -2.31
C ALA A 297 13.82 0.58 -3.36
N ILE A 298 14.63 1.63 -3.47
CA ILE A 298 15.78 1.65 -4.40
C ILE A 298 16.82 0.60 -3.99
N SER A 299 17.06 0.42 -2.69
CA SER A 299 18.00 -0.60 -2.20
C SER A 299 17.54 -2.03 -2.52
N ASP A 300 16.23 -2.25 -2.68
CA ASP A 300 15.63 -3.51 -3.12
C ASP A 300 15.61 -3.67 -4.65
N GLY A 301 16.18 -2.71 -5.38
CA GLY A 301 16.24 -2.72 -6.84
C GLY A 301 14.93 -2.34 -7.53
N LEU A 302 13.97 -1.78 -6.78
CA LEU A 302 12.70 -1.30 -7.35
C LEU A 302 12.91 0.05 -8.05
N TYR A 303 12.22 0.24 -9.17
CA TYR A 303 11.97 1.58 -9.69
C TYR A 303 10.93 2.29 -8.82
N VAL A 304 11.17 3.54 -8.48
CA VAL A 304 10.35 4.35 -7.57
C VAL A 304 9.73 5.52 -8.31
N LEU A 305 8.40 5.64 -8.27
CA LEU A 305 7.67 6.84 -8.65
C LEU A 305 7.32 7.59 -7.37
N MET A 306 7.70 8.86 -7.26
CA MET A 306 7.35 9.73 -6.14
C MET A 306 6.65 10.99 -6.66
N ASN A 307 5.62 11.46 -5.95
CA ASN A 307 4.83 12.59 -6.40
C ASN A 307 4.44 13.60 -5.33
N GLU A 308 3.68 14.60 -5.76
CA GLU A 308 2.78 15.41 -4.96
C GLU A 308 1.34 14.91 -5.17
N HIS A 309 0.67 14.50 -4.10
CA HIS A 309 -0.52 13.64 -4.16
C HIS A 309 -1.87 14.33 -3.87
N HIS A 310 -2.05 15.01 -2.74
CA HIS A 310 -3.35 15.59 -2.34
C HIS A 310 -3.32 17.09 -2.03
N SER A 311 -2.28 17.81 -2.47
CA SER A 311 -2.13 19.25 -2.19
C SER A 311 -2.94 20.18 -3.09
N ILE A 312 -4.00 19.67 -3.73
CA ILE A 312 -4.94 20.52 -4.45
C ILE A 312 -5.71 21.36 -3.40
N HIS A 313 -5.81 22.66 -3.64
CA HIS A 313 -6.41 23.65 -2.75
C HIS A 313 -7.77 23.18 -2.20
N ALA A 314 -7.93 23.28 -0.88
CA ALA A 314 -9.12 22.89 -0.12
C ALA A 314 -9.48 21.39 -0.09
N PHE A 315 -8.68 20.50 -0.70
CA PHE A 315 -8.72 19.05 -0.42
C PHE A 315 -8.05 18.69 0.89
N CYS A 316 -7.20 19.55 1.42
CA CYS A 316 -6.53 19.33 2.69
C CYS A 316 -6.69 20.59 3.52
N PRO A 317 -6.95 20.48 4.83
CA PRO A 317 -6.88 21.63 5.71
C PRO A 317 -5.52 22.30 5.59
N ALA A 318 -5.58 23.55 5.15
CA ALA A 318 -4.42 24.38 4.87
C ALA A 318 -3.65 24.66 6.17
N PRO A 319 -2.31 24.46 6.21
CA PRO A 319 -1.53 25.09 7.24
C PRO A 319 -1.72 26.61 7.11
N GLN A 320 -1.50 27.34 8.20
CA GLN A 320 -1.68 28.80 8.23
C GLN A 320 -0.95 29.54 7.09
N TYR A 321 0.12 28.94 6.56
CA TYR A 321 1.08 29.58 5.68
C TYR A 321 1.01 29.13 4.21
N ALA A 322 0.15 28.17 3.85
CA ALA A 322 0.09 27.64 2.49
C ALA A 322 -1.35 27.32 2.06
N GLN A 323 -1.68 27.48 0.77
CA GLN A 323 -3.01 27.13 0.23
C GLN A 323 -3.01 25.97 -0.78
N GLY A 324 -1.84 25.43 -1.14
CA GLY A 324 -1.71 24.34 -2.11
C GLY A 324 -1.82 24.88 -3.54
N TYR A 325 -2.28 24.06 -4.48
CA TYR A 325 -2.46 24.48 -5.88
C TYR A 325 -3.89 24.29 -6.39
N ASN A 326 -4.34 25.11 -7.35
CA ASN A 326 -5.64 24.93 -8.00
C ASN A 326 -5.53 25.29 -9.48
N LEU A 327 -6.39 24.70 -10.32
CA LEU A 327 -6.42 24.94 -11.76
C LEU A 327 -7.36 26.10 -12.14
N THR A 328 -7.26 27.23 -11.44
CA THR A 328 -7.98 28.47 -11.77
C THR A 328 -7.01 29.64 -11.88
N LYS A 329 -7.33 30.61 -12.73
CA LYS A 329 -6.49 31.79 -12.95
C LYS A 329 -6.21 32.58 -11.67
N GLU A 330 -7.20 32.66 -10.79
CA GLU A 330 -7.08 33.39 -9.53
C GLU A 330 -6.07 32.75 -8.58
N ALA A 331 -5.95 31.42 -8.63
CA ALA A 331 -5.07 30.66 -7.76
C ALA A 331 -3.65 30.49 -8.34
N MET A 332 -3.41 30.85 -9.61
CA MET A 332 -2.13 30.63 -10.29
C MET A 332 -0.93 31.22 -9.55
N PRO A 333 -0.94 32.50 -9.11
CA PRO A 333 0.24 33.06 -8.44
C PRO A 333 0.64 32.32 -7.15
N GLU A 334 -0.35 31.86 -6.38
CA GLU A 334 -0.12 31.06 -5.16
C GLU A 334 0.31 29.63 -5.51
N SER A 335 -0.33 29.03 -6.51
CA SER A 335 -0.04 27.66 -6.97
C SER A 335 1.38 27.54 -7.49
N GLU A 336 1.82 28.47 -8.34
CA GLU A 336 3.17 28.48 -8.90
C GLU A 336 4.23 28.67 -7.81
N ARG A 337 3.96 29.54 -6.84
CA ARG A 337 4.86 29.78 -5.69
C ARG A 337 4.99 28.52 -4.83
N TYR A 338 3.87 27.88 -4.49
CA TYR A 338 3.84 26.63 -3.74
C TYR A 338 4.59 25.50 -4.49
N LEU A 339 4.20 25.23 -5.74
CA LEU A 339 4.77 24.15 -6.55
C LEU A 339 6.26 24.32 -6.77
N THR A 340 6.72 25.53 -7.08
CA THR A 340 8.15 25.82 -7.23
C THR A 340 8.91 25.55 -5.93
N ALA A 341 8.41 26.04 -4.80
CA ALA A 341 9.10 25.93 -3.51
C ALA A 341 9.21 24.48 -3.01
N ILE A 342 8.16 23.66 -3.17
CA ILE A 342 8.22 22.25 -2.78
C ILE A 342 9.16 21.46 -3.70
N TYR A 343 9.11 21.70 -5.02
CA TYR A 343 9.95 20.97 -5.97
C TYR A 343 11.41 21.36 -5.86
N GLN A 344 11.75 22.59 -5.50
CA GLN A 344 13.13 22.96 -5.18
C GLN A 344 13.70 22.13 -4.02
N GLN A 345 12.93 21.96 -2.95
CA GLN A 345 13.35 21.18 -1.77
C GLN A 345 13.39 19.67 -2.05
N ILE A 346 12.40 19.13 -2.78
CA ILE A 346 12.39 17.74 -3.25
C ILE A 346 13.62 17.49 -4.13
N CYS A 347 13.87 18.36 -5.13
CA CYS A 347 15.01 18.23 -6.02
C CYS A 347 16.34 18.30 -5.26
N GLN A 348 16.47 19.19 -4.27
CA GLN A 348 17.66 19.26 -3.44
C GLN A 348 17.92 17.97 -2.67
N THR A 349 16.89 17.34 -2.13
CA THR A 349 16.99 16.11 -1.35
C THR A 349 17.27 14.89 -2.24
N PHE A 350 16.62 14.81 -3.41
CA PHE A 350 16.61 13.65 -4.28
C PHE A 350 17.45 13.85 -5.56
N ASN A 351 18.70 14.33 -5.42
CA ASN A 351 19.60 14.61 -6.55
C ASN A 351 20.70 13.54 -6.74
N GLY A 352 21.95 13.87 -6.38
CA GLY A 352 23.15 13.15 -6.83
C GLY A 352 23.31 11.70 -6.35
N SER A 353 22.59 11.29 -5.31
CA SER A 353 22.57 9.89 -4.84
C SER A 353 21.55 9.03 -5.59
N TYR A 354 20.72 9.61 -6.47
CA TYR A 354 19.59 8.94 -7.10
C TYR A 354 19.77 8.89 -8.63
N ASP A 355 19.84 7.68 -9.17
CA ASP A 355 19.97 7.42 -10.61
C ASP A 355 18.59 7.35 -11.31
N GLN A 356 18.51 6.65 -12.44
CA GLN A 356 17.28 6.42 -13.20
C GLN A 356 16.18 5.64 -12.46
N HIS A 357 16.49 4.99 -11.32
CA HIS A 357 15.48 4.25 -10.56
C HIS A 357 14.50 5.18 -9.85
N LEU A 358 14.81 6.47 -9.64
CA LEU A 358 13.86 7.43 -9.09
C LEU A 358 13.27 8.34 -10.17
N ILE A 359 11.96 8.24 -10.35
CA ILE A 359 11.14 9.03 -11.28
C ILE A 359 10.26 10.00 -10.48
N PHE A 360 10.15 11.24 -10.95
CA PHE A 360 9.18 12.20 -10.39
C PHE A 360 7.91 12.19 -11.23
N GLU A 361 6.80 11.72 -10.65
CA GLU A 361 5.45 11.98 -11.17
C GLU A 361 4.98 13.31 -10.58
N ILE A 362 4.82 14.34 -11.41
CA ILE A 362 4.87 15.70 -10.85
C ILE A 362 3.63 16.11 -10.08
N LEU A 363 2.46 15.57 -10.42
CA LEU A 363 1.19 15.89 -9.77
C LEU A 363 0.24 14.70 -9.90
N ASN A 364 -0.50 14.42 -8.83
CA ASN A 364 -1.58 13.45 -8.83
C ASN A 364 -2.92 14.12 -9.15
N GLU A 365 -3.70 13.54 -10.05
CA GLU A 365 -5.11 13.87 -10.23
C GLU A 365 -5.48 15.38 -10.34
N PRO A 366 -4.68 16.25 -10.99
CA PRO A 366 -4.88 17.70 -10.92
C PRO A 366 -6.21 18.12 -11.55
N ARG A 367 -7.06 18.80 -10.78
CA ARG A 367 -8.41 19.22 -11.21
C ARG A 367 -8.82 20.55 -10.59
N VAL A 368 -9.84 21.18 -11.16
CA VAL A 368 -10.41 22.42 -10.61
C VAL A 368 -11.17 22.12 -9.33
N ILE A 369 -10.99 22.96 -8.31
CA ILE A 369 -11.81 22.94 -7.11
C ILE A 369 -12.52 24.27 -6.92
N ARG A 370 -13.85 24.24 -6.88
CA ARG A 370 -14.72 25.42 -6.77
C ARG A 370 -15.50 25.41 -5.45
N LYS A 371 -15.74 26.60 -4.89
CA LYS A 371 -16.71 26.76 -3.79
C LYS A 371 -18.12 26.57 -4.34
N LYS A 372 -18.95 25.76 -3.69
CA LYS A 372 -20.35 25.58 -4.08
C LYS A 372 -21.19 26.78 -3.60
N ASN A 373 -21.19 27.88 -4.35
CA ASN A 373 -21.92 29.13 -4.06
C ASN A 373 -21.52 29.84 -2.73
N ASN A 374 -21.75 31.16 -2.64
CA ASN A 374 -21.35 31.97 -1.48
C ASN A 374 -22.10 31.64 -0.16
N ALA A 375 -23.14 30.81 -0.20
CA ALA A 375 -23.96 30.45 0.95
C ALA A 375 -23.55 29.11 1.59
N ASP A 376 -22.96 28.18 0.83
CA ASP A 376 -22.53 26.87 1.35
C ASP A 376 -21.01 26.86 1.53
N LYS A 377 -20.56 26.47 2.72
CA LYS A 377 -19.12 26.33 3.03
C LYS A 377 -18.49 25.06 2.44
N ASN A 378 -19.19 24.36 1.55
CA ASN A 378 -18.76 23.08 1.00
C ASN A 378 -18.12 23.27 -0.39
N TRP A 379 -16.96 22.67 -0.57
CA TRP A 379 -16.25 22.64 -1.86
C TRP A 379 -16.85 21.56 -2.75
N ASP A 380 -17.02 21.85 -4.04
CA ASP A 380 -17.45 20.85 -5.01
C ASP A 380 -16.24 20.01 -5.47
N MET A 381 -15.98 18.96 -4.69
CA MET A 381 -14.85 18.05 -4.87
C MET A 381 -15.05 17.09 -6.05
N TRP A 382 -16.24 17.11 -6.65
CA TRP A 382 -16.67 16.19 -7.72
C TRP A 382 -17.06 16.92 -9.02
N ALA A 383 -16.91 18.25 -9.08
CA ALA A 383 -17.12 19.05 -10.28
C ALA A 383 -15.83 19.26 -11.08
N PRO A 384 -15.85 18.95 -12.38
CA PRO A 384 -16.36 17.69 -12.90
C PRO A 384 -15.19 16.78 -13.28
N ARG A 385 -15.40 15.46 -13.17
CA ARG A 385 -14.57 14.47 -13.89
C ARG A 385 -14.46 14.93 -15.36
N ALA A 386 -13.35 14.65 -16.04
CA ALA A 386 -13.20 15.08 -17.43
C ALA A 386 -14.39 14.66 -18.31
N SER A 387 -14.99 13.50 -18.00
CA SER A 387 -16.21 12.96 -18.63
C SER A 387 -17.50 13.77 -18.41
N LEU A 388 -17.49 14.73 -17.49
CA LEU A 388 -18.61 15.61 -17.13
C LEU A 388 -18.35 17.08 -17.55
N LEU A 389 -17.19 17.37 -18.16
CA LEU A 389 -16.87 18.66 -18.77
C LEU A 389 -17.10 18.57 -20.28
N ASP A 390 -17.73 19.60 -20.86
CA ASP A 390 -17.70 19.76 -22.30
C ASP A 390 -16.32 20.29 -22.76
N ASP A 391 -16.10 20.33 -24.08
CA ASP A 391 -14.86 20.79 -24.70
C ASP A 391 -14.43 22.19 -24.23
N THR A 392 -15.37 23.05 -23.80
CA THR A 392 -15.07 24.40 -23.33
C THR A 392 -14.67 24.41 -21.86
N GLY A 393 -15.32 23.59 -21.03
CA GLY A 393 -15.05 23.48 -19.60
C GLY A 393 -13.72 22.79 -19.26
N LEU A 394 -13.23 21.88 -20.11
CA LEU A 394 -11.93 21.21 -19.94
C LEU A 394 -10.74 22.08 -20.42
N SER A 395 -10.98 23.00 -21.36
CA SER A 395 -9.91 23.69 -22.07
C SER A 395 -9.04 24.60 -21.19
N GLU A 396 -9.64 25.45 -20.37
CA GLU A 396 -8.93 26.41 -19.52
C GLU A 396 -8.16 25.73 -18.37
N PRO A 397 -8.76 24.82 -17.60
CA PRO A 397 -8.03 24.07 -16.57
C PRO A 397 -6.87 23.25 -17.13
N THR A 398 -7.04 22.64 -18.31
CA THR A 398 -5.96 21.88 -18.95
C THR A 398 -4.82 22.79 -19.41
N LYS A 399 -5.11 24.02 -19.86
CA LYS A 399 -4.05 24.99 -20.20
C LYS A 399 -3.27 25.43 -18.97
N ILE A 400 -3.94 25.71 -17.86
CA ILE A 400 -3.29 26.02 -16.58
C ILE A 400 -2.44 24.83 -16.11
N LEU A 401 -2.95 23.60 -16.24
CA LEU A 401 -2.17 22.40 -15.95
C LEU A 401 -0.93 22.27 -16.85
N ASN A 402 -1.03 22.58 -18.15
CA ASN A 402 0.14 22.56 -19.03
C ASN A 402 1.21 23.58 -18.55
N GLU A 403 0.79 24.77 -18.06
CA GLU A 403 1.70 25.77 -17.49
C GLU A 403 2.37 25.26 -16.21
N TYR A 404 1.63 24.62 -15.31
CA TYR A 404 2.20 24.00 -14.11
C TYR A 404 3.14 22.84 -14.44
N ASN A 405 2.77 22.01 -15.43
CA ASN A 405 3.63 20.93 -15.90
C ASN A 405 4.97 21.47 -16.42
N GLN A 406 4.95 22.54 -17.23
CA GLN A 406 6.17 23.20 -17.71
C GLN A 406 6.98 23.79 -16.56
N LEU A 407 6.35 24.53 -15.64
CA LEU A 407 7.01 25.15 -14.49
C LEU A 407 7.75 24.14 -13.63
N ILE A 408 7.12 22.99 -13.35
CA ILE A 408 7.73 21.95 -12.52
C ILE A 408 8.87 21.26 -13.28
N VAL A 409 8.70 20.95 -14.58
CA VAL A 409 9.78 20.40 -15.42
C VAL A 409 10.99 21.33 -15.40
N ASP A 410 10.79 22.62 -15.64
CA ASP A 410 11.87 23.62 -15.63
C ASP A 410 12.54 23.70 -14.26
N THR A 411 11.76 23.68 -13.18
CA THR A 411 12.27 23.67 -11.79
C THR A 411 13.16 22.46 -11.54
N ILE A 412 12.74 21.26 -11.96
CA ILE A 412 13.52 20.03 -11.82
C ILE A 412 14.81 20.13 -12.63
N ARG A 413 14.75 20.54 -13.90
CA ARG A 413 15.93 20.66 -14.77
C ARG A 413 16.93 21.69 -14.25
N ASN A 414 16.45 22.85 -13.80
CA ASN A 414 17.28 23.92 -13.27
C ASN A 414 17.99 23.57 -11.95
N SER A 415 17.53 22.54 -11.24
CA SER A 415 18.21 22.05 -10.02
C SER A 415 19.54 21.33 -10.30
N GLY A 416 19.84 21.01 -11.56
CA GLY A 416 21.13 20.44 -11.99
C GLY A 416 21.41 19.03 -11.45
N GLY A 417 22.64 18.54 -11.60
CA GLY A 417 23.02 17.19 -11.18
C GLY A 417 22.27 16.10 -11.95
N ASN A 418 21.85 15.04 -11.25
CA ASN A 418 21.05 13.97 -11.85
C ASN A 418 19.63 14.43 -12.20
N ASN A 419 19.10 15.47 -11.55
CA ASN A 419 17.78 16.03 -11.88
C ASN A 419 17.74 16.68 -13.28
N ALA A 420 18.87 17.13 -13.81
CA ALA A 420 18.98 17.58 -15.19
C ALA A 420 18.68 16.46 -16.20
N LYS A 421 18.72 15.19 -15.77
CA LYS A 421 18.56 13.99 -16.60
C LYS A 421 17.41 13.08 -16.16
N ARG A 422 16.82 13.35 -14.99
CA ARG A 422 15.80 12.54 -14.34
C ARG A 422 14.58 12.33 -15.22
N PHE A 423 13.99 11.14 -15.15
CA PHE A 423 12.70 10.87 -15.77
C PHE A 423 11.60 11.64 -15.04
N ILE A 424 10.77 12.35 -15.81
CA ILE A 424 9.66 13.14 -15.29
C ILE A 424 8.38 12.64 -15.94
N MET A 425 7.41 12.29 -15.11
CA MET A 425 6.10 11.86 -15.54
C MET A 425 5.08 12.96 -15.28
N VAL A 426 4.39 13.39 -16.32
CA VAL A 426 3.43 14.50 -16.26
C VAL A 426 1.99 13.99 -16.37
N PRO A 427 1.07 14.44 -15.51
CA PRO A 427 -0.31 13.99 -15.56
C PRO A 427 -1.10 14.72 -16.64
N THR A 428 -2.11 14.03 -17.18
CA THR A 428 -3.23 14.68 -17.86
C THR A 428 -4.23 15.24 -16.85
N TYR A 429 -5.23 16.01 -17.32
CA TYR A 429 -6.25 16.57 -16.43
C TYR A 429 -6.95 15.46 -15.63
N ALA A 430 -6.98 15.62 -14.31
CA ALA A 430 -7.50 14.67 -13.34
C ALA A 430 -6.89 13.26 -13.43
N THR A 431 -5.77 13.09 -14.15
CA THR A 431 -5.22 11.79 -14.62
C THR A 431 -6.28 10.87 -15.23
N ASP A 432 -7.41 11.40 -15.71
CA ASP A 432 -8.49 10.58 -16.23
C ASP A 432 -8.05 9.91 -17.54
N TYR A 433 -8.21 8.60 -17.67
CA TYR A 433 -7.76 7.84 -18.84
C TYR A 433 -8.26 8.41 -20.17
N SER A 434 -9.44 9.05 -20.21
CA SER A 434 -10.00 9.64 -21.44
C SER A 434 -9.23 10.88 -21.90
N THR A 435 -8.58 11.58 -20.97
CA THR A 435 -7.84 12.82 -21.25
C THR A 435 -6.50 12.58 -21.92
N VAL A 436 -6.02 11.33 -21.98
CA VAL A 436 -4.85 10.94 -22.78
C VAL A 436 -5.01 11.29 -24.26
N SER A 437 -6.25 11.35 -24.75
CA SER A 437 -6.57 11.74 -26.14
C SER A 437 -7.03 13.20 -26.27
N SER A 438 -7.01 13.97 -25.18
CA SER A 438 -7.44 15.37 -25.20
C SER A 438 -6.51 16.23 -26.06
N LYS A 439 -7.08 16.98 -27.02
CA LYS A 439 -6.36 17.95 -27.85
C LYS A 439 -5.78 19.13 -27.05
N TYR A 440 -6.28 19.38 -25.83
CA TYR A 440 -5.83 20.48 -24.98
C TYR A 440 -4.60 20.12 -24.15
N PHE A 441 -4.37 18.83 -23.91
CA PHE A 441 -3.17 18.39 -23.20
C PHE A 441 -1.96 18.51 -24.13
N VAL A 442 -0.96 19.24 -23.67
CA VAL A 442 0.29 19.50 -24.39
C VAL A 442 1.44 18.97 -23.53
N LEU A 443 2.30 18.16 -24.13
CA LEU A 443 3.51 17.70 -23.46
C LEU A 443 4.45 18.91 -23.23
N PRO A 444 5.04 19.08 -22.04
CA PRO A 444 6.03 20.13 -21.80
C PRO A 444 7.21 20.06 -22.77
N GLN A 445 7.82 21.21 -23.02
CA GLN A 445 9.14 21.25 -23.63
C GLN A 445 10.17 20.84 -22.58
N ASP A 446 11.04 19.91 -22.94
CA ASP A 446 12.11 19.45 -22.08
C ASP A 446 13.47 19.79 -22.71
N SER A 447 14.42 20.19 -21.86
CA SER A 447 15.80 20.47 -22.27
C SER A 447 16.59 19.19 -22.59
N VAL A 448 16.06 18.03 -22.21
CA VAL A 448 16.62 16.70 -22.51
C VAL A 448 15.62 15.84 -23.28
N GLN A 449 16.13 15.06 -24.22
CA GLN A 449 15.30 14.17 -25.04
C GLN A 449 14.97 12.87 -24.30
N ASN A 450 13.80 12.30 -24.61
CA ASN A 450 13.41 10.95 -24.19
C ASN A 450 13.39 10.73 -22.66
N LYS A 451 13.12 11.77 -21.86
CA LYS A 451 12.99 11.68 -20.39
C LYS A 451 11.58 12.01 -19.86
N LEU A 452 10.65 12.41 -20.72
CA LEU A 452 9.26 12.65 -20.35
C LEU A 452 8.39 11.39 -20.48
N MET A 453 7.45 11.24 -19.55
CA MET A 453 6.42 10.19 -19.51
C MET A 453 5.05 10.83 -19.23
N VAL A 454 3.95 10.14 -19.53
CA VAL A 454 2.58 10.62 -19.25
C VAL A 454 1.89 9.73 -18.22
N ALA A 455 1.26 10.31 -17.18
CA ALA A 455 0.48 9.60 -16.17
C ALA A 455 -1.03 9.66 -16.45
N ILE A 456 -1.70 8.51 -16.33
CA ILE A 456 -3.16 8.37 -16.28
C ILE A 456 -3.58 7.33 -15.23
N HIS A 457 -4.83 7.34 -14.80
CA HIS A 457 -5.44 6.42 -13.86
C HIS A 457 -6.68 5.76 -14.48
N TRP A 458 -7.00 4.54 -14.04
CA TRP A 458 -8.27 3.90 -14.37
C TRP A 458 -8.71 2.91 -13.30
N TYR A 459 -9.84 3.19 -12.65
CA TYR A 459 -10.54 2.26 -11.76
C TYR A 459 -11.76 1.63 -12.45
N PRO A 460 -11.62 0.45 -13.11
CA PRO A 460 -12.77 -0.25 -13.70
C PRO A 460 -13.71 -0.80 -12.62
N LEU A 461 -14.96 -1.08 -13.00
CA LEU A 461 -15.99 -1.64 -12.10
C LEU A 461 -16.25 -0.81 -10.82
N GLY A 462 -16.07 0.50 -10.92
CA GLY A 462 -16.40 1.44 -9.84
C GLY A 462 -17.89 1.43 -9.52
N PHE A 463 -18.23 1.76 -8.27
CA PHE A 463 -19.62 1.91 -7.86
C PHE A 463 -20.23 3.19 -8.43
N ASN A 464 -21.34 3.09 -9.14
CA ASN A 464 -22.08 4.24 -9.62
C ASN A 464 -23.10 4.69 -8.56
N THR A 465 -22.86 5.88 -8.02
CA THR A 465 -23.67 6.48 -6.94
C THR A 465 -25.06 6.94 -7.39
N GLU A 466 -25.24 7.24 -8.68
CA GLU A 466 -26.51 7.75 -9.21
C GLU A 466 -27.54 6.63 -9.37
N ASN A 467 -27.12 5.49 -9.89
CA ASN A 467 -27.99 4.33 -10.11
C ASN A 467 -27.85 3.24 -9.03
N LYS A 468 -26.99 3.47 -8.04
CA LYS A 468 -26.66 2.55 -6.93
C LYS A 468 -26.27 1.15 -7.41
N LYS A 469 -25.59 1.05 -8.54
CA LYS A 469 -25.13 -0.21 -9.12
C LYS A 469 -23.65 -0.16 -9.43
N ARG A 470 -23.02 -1.33 -9.39
CA ARG A 470 -21.67 -1.53 -9.88
C ARG A 470 -21.70 -2.00 -11.33
N ASP A 471 -20.74 -1.55 -12.12
CA ASP A 471 -20.51 -2.12 -13.45
C ASP A 471 -19.98 -3.56 -13.32
N SER A 472 -20.31 -4.42 -14.28
CA SER A 472 -19.78 -5.79 -14.37
C SER A 472 -18.74 -5.91 -15.48
N TYR A 473 -17.85 -6.89 -15.33
CA TYR A 473 -16.88 -7.19 -16.36
C TYR A 473 -17.58 -7.72 -17.60
N SER A 474 -17.31 -7.10 -18.76
CA SER A 474 -17.98 -7.43 -20.01
C SER A 474 -17.04 -7.33 -21.22
N PRO A 475 -17.34 -8.02 -22.33
CA PRO A 475 -16.61 -7.85 -23.58
C PRO A 475 -16.57 -6.39 -24.08
N ALA A 476 -17.61 -5.61 -23.80
CA ALA A 476 -17.67 -4.20 -24.15
C ALA A 476 -16.66 -3.37 -23.34
N LEU A 477 -16.54 -3.63 -22.04
CA LEU A 477 -15.54 -2.97 -21.19
C LEU A 477 -14.11 -3.34 -21.63
N LYS A 478 -13.84 -4.62 -21.92
CA LYS A 478 -12.55 -5.06 -22.49
C LYS A 478 -12.21 -4.33 -23.79
N LYS A 479 -13.17 -4.20 -24.70
CA LYS A 479 -13.00 -3.45 -25.95
C LYS A 479 -12.72 -1.96 -25.69
N ASN A 480 -13.27 -1.39 -24.63
CA ASN A 480 -12.98 -0.01 -24.24
C ASN A 480 -11.55 0.15 -23.70
N PHE A 481 -11.05 -0.81 -22.90
CA PHE A 481 -9.64 -0.84 -22.49
C PHE A 481 -8.73 -0.81 -23.73
N GLU A 482 -8.96 -1.72 -24.68
CA GLU A 482 -8.17 -1.82 -25.90
C GLU A 482 -8.22 -0.52 -26.73
N LYS A 483 -9.41 0.09 -26.88
CA LYS A 483 -9.57 1.36 -27.59
C LYS A 483 -8.71 2.48 -26.99
N VAL A 484 -8.75 2.64 -25.67
CA VAL A 484 -8.02 3.72 -24.97
C VAL A 484 -6.52 3.46 -25.01
N PHE A 485 -6.07 2.23 -24.75
CA PHE A 485 -4.63 1.90 -24.75
C PHE A 485 -4.03 1.99 -26.15
N LYS A 486 -4.80 1.61 -27.19
CA LYS A 486 -4.40 1.83 -28.58
C LYS A 486 -4.23 3.33 -28.88
N ALA A 487 -5.18 4.18 -28.46
CA ALA A 487 -5.09 5.62 -28.67
C ALA A 487 -3.90 6.25 -27.93
N ALA A 488 -3.63 5.79 -26.69
CA ALA A 488 -2.45 6.20 -25.93
C ALA A 488 -1.14 5.81 -26.64
N ASN A 489 -1.10 4.60 -27.21
CA ASN A 489 0.04 4.12 -27.98
C ASN A 489 0.28 4.93 -29.27
N GLU A 490 -0.75 5.10 -30.09
CA GLU A 490 -0.69 5.85 -31.35
C GLU A 490 -0.28 7.31 -31.15
N ARG A 491 -0.75 7.93 -30.05
CA ARG A 491 -0.41 9.32 -29.74
C ARG A 491 0.99 9.48 -29.14
N PHE A 492 1.36 8.64 -28.17
CA PHE A 492 2.54 8.86 -27.34
C PHE A 492 3.58 7.74 -27.45
N VAL A 493 3.21 6.50 -27.12
CA VAL A 493 4.17 5.40 -26.94
C VAL A 493 4.95 5.11 -28.22
N SER A 494 4.26 5.03 -29.36
CA SER A 494 4.87 4.84 -30.69
C SER A 494 5.76 6.00 -31.14
N ASN A 495 5.65 7.16 -30.49
CA ASN A 495 6.47 8.35 -30.71
C ASN A 495 7.54 8.54 -29.62
N GLY A 496 7.84 7.50 -28.83
CA GLY A 496 8.93 7.50 -27.84
C GLY A 496 8.56 8.12 -26.48
N VAL A 497 7.31 8.50 -26.26
CA VAL A 497 6.82 9.02 -24.97
C VAL A 497 5.94 7.96 -24.31
N PRO A 498 6.40 7.25 -23.26
CA PRO A 498 5.59 6.22 -22.62
C PRO A 498 4.38 6.83 -21.88
N VAL A 499 3.30 6.06 -21.84
CA VAL A 499 2.12 6.33 -21.00
C VAL A 499 2.09 5.29 -19.90
N CYS A 500 1.97 5.74 -18.65
CA CYS A 500 1.99 4.90 -17.47
C CYS A 500 0.64 5.03 -16.74
N ILE A 501 0.04 3.89 -16.41
CA ILE A 501 -1.18 3.84 -15.62
C ILE A 501 -0.77 3.80 -14.15
N THR A 502 -0.59 4.95 -13.51
CA THR A 502 0.03 5.07 -12.17
C THR A 502 -0.89 4.61 -11.04
N GLU A 503 -2.18 4.48 -11.32
CA GLU A 503 -3.16 3.84 -10.46
C GLU A 503 -4.21 3.09 -11.28
N PHE A 504 -4.40 1.81 -10.94
CA PHE A 504 -5.58 1.04 -11.34
C PHE A 504 -5.94 0.02 -10.26
N GLY A 505 -7.21 -0.34 -10.16
CA GLY A 505 -7.66 -1.31 -9.19
C GLY A 505 -9.17 -1.54 -9.24
N ILE A 506 -9.60 -2.62 -8.60
CA ILE A 506 -11.01 -2.90 -8.32
C ILE A 506 -11.09 -3.18 -6.82
N GLU A 507 -12.03 -2.49 -6.16
CA GLU A 507 -12.29 -2.61 -4.73
C GLU A 507 -12.41 -4.08 -4.27
N ASN A 508 -11.86 -4.40 -3.10
CA ASN A 508 -11.84 -5.71 -2.48
C ASN A 508 -12.28 -5.67 -1.01
N ASP A 509 -13.40 -6.31 -0.69
CA ASP A 509 -14.10 -6.14 0.59
C ASP A 509 -13.50 -6.94 1.79
N SER A 510 -12.22 -7.29 1.76
CA SER A 510 -11.65 -8.31 2.65
C SER A 510 -11.39 -7.90 4.12
N TRP A 511 -11.93 -6.77 4.60
CA TRP A 511 -11.88 -6.36 6.01
C TRP A 511 -13.26 -6.01 6.63
N TYR A 512 -14.37 -6.27 5.92
CA TYR A 512 -15.63 -5.54 6.10
C TYR A 512 -16.82 -6.26 6.76
N ASP A 513 -16.63 -7.19 7.71
CA ASP A 513 -17.80 -7.81 8.38
C ASP A 513 -18.53 -6.84 9.37
N ILE A 514 -17.89 -5.75 9.81
CA ILE A 514 -18.45 -4.83 10.83
C ILE A 514 -19.03 -3.53 10.25
N ARG A 515 -18.83 -3.27 8.94
CA ARG A 515 -19.23 -2.02 8.26
C ARG A 515 -20.27 -2.20 7.14
N ARG A 516 -20.82 -3.41 6.99
CA ARG A 516 -21.80 -3.85 5.96
C ARG A 516 -23.18 -3.18 5.97
N LYS A 517 -23.44 -2.14 6.78
CA LYS A 517 -24.78 -1.51 6.88
C LYS A 517 -25.02 -0.29 5.99
N TRP A 518 -24.01 0.25 5.31
CA TRP A 518 -24.14 1.53 4.57
C TRP A 518 -24.13 1.41 3.05
N PHE A 519 -23.53 0.35 2.49
CA PHE A 519 -23.59 0.06 1.07
C PHE A 519 -24.22 -1.33 0.89
N GLU A 520 -25.49 -1.36 0.48
CA GLU A 520 -26.17 -2.57 -0.01
C GLU A 520 -25.60 -2.99 -1.39
N SER A 521 -24.27 -2.97 -1.57
CA SER A 521 -23.63 -3.37 -2.83
C SER A 521 -23.12 -4.81 -2.71
N PRO A 522 -23.41 -5.69 -3.67
CA PRO A 522 -22.80 -7.01 -3.73
C PRO A 522 -21.30 -6.91 -4.05
N GLU A 523 -20.53 -7.84 -3.48
CA GLU A 523 -19.10 -8.07 -3.73
C GLU A 523 -18.84 -8.33 -5.23
N VAL A 524 -17.72 -7.84 -5.79
CA VAL A 524 -17.23 -8.36 -7.08
C VAL A 524 -16.49 -9.66 -6.80
N ASP A 525 -16.97 -10.75 -7.40
CA ASP A 525 -16.36 -12.06 -7.21
C ASP A 525 -14.87 -12.03 -7.57
N ARG A 526 -14.05 -12.74 -6.78
CA ARG A 526 -12.59 -12.78 -6.96
C ARG A 526 -12.21 -13.17 -8.40
N ALA A 527 -12.94 -14.11 -9.02
CA ALA A 527 -12.65 -14.54 -10.38
C ALA A 527 -12.99 -13.46 -11.41
N GLU A 528 -14.06 -12.68 -11.20
CA GLU A 528 -14.40 -11.53 -12.05
C GLU A 528 -13.35 -10.42 -11.92
N ARG A 529 -12.91 -10.11 -10.69
CA ARG A 529 -11.82 -9.15 -10.44
C ARG A 529 -10.53 -9.58 -11.14
N LEU A 530 -10.12 -10.83 -10.95
CA LEU A 530 -8.90 -11.36 -11.58
C LEU A 530 -9.03 -11.36 -13.11
N SER A 531 -10.19 -11.73 -13.66
CA SER A 531 -10.41 -11.73 -15.11
C SER A 531 -10.31 -10.31 -15.69
N CYS A 532 -10.97 -9.34 -15.06
CA CYS A 532 -10.94 -7.94 -15.49
C CYS A 532 -9.52 -7.36 -15.42
N LEU A 533 -8.84 -7.49 -14.26
CA LEU A 533 -7.50 -6.94 -14.06
C LEU A 533 -6.43 -7.66 -14.88
N SER A 534 -6.58 -8.96 -15.16
CA SER A 534 -5.66 -9.70 -16.04
C SER A 534 -5.82 -9.25 -17.50
N ASP A 535 -7.05 -9.10 -18.00
CA ASP A 535 -7.27 -8.59 -19.36
C ASP A 535 -6.83 -7.13 -19.50
N PHE A 536 -7.05 -6.31 -18.47
CA PHE A 536 -6.51 -4.95 -18.39
C PHE A 536 -4.98 -4.95 -18.46
N SER A 537 -4.32 -5.76 -17.60
CA SER A 537 -2.85 -5.86 -17.54
C SER A 537 -2.25 -6.37 -18.85
N PHE A 538 -2.88 -7.39 -19.47
CA PHE A 538 -2.48 -7.89 -20.79
C PHE A 538 -2.57 -6.81 -21.86
N LEU A 539 -3.68 -6.07 -21.92
CA LEU A 539 -3.84 -5.01 -22.92
C LEU A 539 -2.87 -3.85 -22.65
N ALA A 540 -2.61 -3.48 -21.39
CA ALA A 540 -1.61 -2.47 -21.06
C ALA A 540 -0.22 -2.88 -21.59
N GLY A 541 0.22 -4.11 -21.29
CA GLY A 541 1.47 -4.65 -21.82
C GLY A 541 1.51 -4.68 -23.35
N LYS A 542 0.44 -5.16 -24.00
CA LYS A 542 0.31 -5.24 -25.48
C LYS A 542 0.53 -3.88 -26.16
N TYR A 543 0.04 -2.80 -25.55
CA TYR A 543 0.18 -1.45 -26.10
C TYR A 543 1.38 -0.67 -25.53
N GLY A 544 2.24 -1.32 -24.75
CA GLY A 544 3.46 -0.72 -24.21
C GLY A 544 3.23 0.27 -23.06
N LEU A 545 2.13 0.14 -22.33
CA LEU A 545 1.85 0.91 -21.12
C LEU A 545 2.32 0.11 -19.90
N SER A 546 3.04 0.77 -18.99
CA SER A 546 3.22 0.25 -17.63
C SER A 546 1.95 0.51 -16.80
N ALA A 547 1.73 -0.28 -15.76
CA ALA A 547 0.55 -0.12 -14.91
C ALA A 547 0.85 -0.48 -13.44
N LEU A 548 0.37 0.32 -12.50
CA LEU A 548 0.66 0.16 -11.07
C LEU A 548 -0.64 -0.03 -10.28
N VAL A 549 -0.74 -1.17 -9.58
CA VAL A 549 -1.94 -1.58 -8.83
C VAL A 549 -2.09 -0.67 -7.62
N TRP A 550 -3.20 0.06 -7.50
CA TRP A 550 -3.51 0.85 -6.31
C TRP A 550 -3.82 -0.05 -5.13
N ASP A 551 -3.08 0.15 -4.05
CA ASP A 551 -3.29 -0.47 -2.76
C ASP A 551 -3.31 0.64 -1.71
N ASP A 552 -4.45 0.83 -1.05
CA ASP A 552 -4.66 1.79 0.05
C ASP A 552 -4.54 1.14 1.45
N GLY A 553 -4.30 -0.17 1.49
CA GLY A 553 -4.27 -0.97 2.71
C GLY A 553 -5.65 -1.31 3.27
N CYS A 554 -6.73 -0.95 2.56
CA CYS A 554 -8.10 -1.20 2.96
C CYS A 554 -9.02 -1.60 1.80
N VAL A 555 -9.47 -0.65 0.97
CA VAL A 555 -10.54 -0.83 -0.03
C VAL A 555 -10.01 -1.46 -1.32
N HIS A 556 -8.77 -1.20 -1.73
CA HIS A 556 -8.16 -1.78 -2.94
C HIS A 556 -6.96 -2.68 -2.62
N SER A 557 -6.87 -3.17 -1.38
CA SER A 557 -5.62 -3.73 -0.87
C SER A 557 -5.28 -5.08 -1.47
N VAL A 558 -4.13 -5.19 -2.14
CA VAL A 558 -3.61 -6.47 -2.63
C VAL A 558 -2.63 -7.12 -1.65
N ILE A 559 -1.97 -6.35 -0.78
CA ILE A 559 -1.02 -6.86 0.21
C ILE A 559 -1.39 -6.38 1.62
N ARG A 560 -1.45 -7.30 2.59
CA ARG A 560 -1.57 -6.94 4.01
C ARG A 560 -0.36 -6.09 4.44
N ARG A 561 -0.62 -4.93 5.04
CA ARG A 561 0.44 -4.01 5.52
C ARG A 561 1.05 -4.38 6.86
N ILE A 562 0.56 -5.45 7.48
CA ILE A 562 1.07 -6.00 8.72
C ILE A 562 1.59 -7.42 8.47
N PRO A 563 2.65 -7.86 9.17
CA PRO A 563 3.13 -9.24 9.10
C PRO A 563 1.97 -10.24 9.28
N PRO A 564 1.92 -11.32 8.48
CA PRO A 564 3.00 -11.82 7.63
C PRO A 564 3.04 -11.24 6.20
N TYR A 565 2.39 -10.10 5.93
CA TYR A 565 2.35 -9.45 4.61
C TYR A 565 1.79 -10.33 3.48
N ALA A 566 0.80 -11.18 3.80
CA ALA A 566 0.13 -12.04 2.84
C ALA A 566 -0.69 -11.23 1.82
N SER A 567 -0.86 -11.78 0.60
CA SER A 567 -1.82 -11.26 -0.37
C SER A 567 -3.26 -11.45 0.13
N PHE A 568 -4.13 -10.46 -0.08
CA PHE A 568 -5.55 -10.56 0.30
C PHE A 568 -6.32 -11.53 -0.60
N ASP A 569 -6.04 -11.50 -1.90
CA ASP A 569 -6.67 -12.35 -2.91
C ASP A 569 -5.83 -13.59 -3.24
N GLY A 570 -4.79 -13.89 -2.44
CA GLY A 570 -3.83 -14.96 -2.73
C GLY A 570 -2.71 -14.52 -3.68
N ASP A 571 -1.55 -15.17 -3.59
CA ASP A 571 -0.36 -14.78 -4.36
C ASP A 571 -0.49 -15.07 -5.86
N ASP A 572 -1.39 -15.99 -6.23
CA ASP A 572 -1.77 -16.30 -7.60
C ASP A 572 -2.51 -15.14 -8.29
N PHE A 573 -3.20 -14.29 -7.53
CA PHE A 573 -3.86 -13.10 -8.05
C PHE A 573 -2.85 -12.09 -8.60
N ILE A 574 -1.83 -11.77 -7.80
CA ILE A 574 -0.76 -10.84 -8.17
C ILE A 574 0.07 -11.44 -9.31
N SER A 575 0.47 -12.70 -9.17
CA SER A 575 1.22 -13.42 -10.21
C SER A 575 0.44 -13.48 -11.54
N GLY A 576 -0.89 -13.65 -11.48
CA GLY A 576 -1.77 -13.66 -12.64
C GLY A 576 -1.74 -12.34 -13.42
N MET A 577 -1.82 -11.21 -12.73
CA MET A 577 -1.72 -9.89 -13.37
C MET A 577 -0.33 -9.63 -13.95
N VAL A 578 0.74 -9.95 -13.21
CA VAL A 578 2.13 -9.76 -13.66
C VAL A 578 2.38 -10.57 -14.94
N ASN A 579 2.02 -11.86 -14.93
CA ASN A 579 2.17 -12.73 -16.09
C ASN A 579 1.32 -12.27 -17.28
N ALA A 580 0.11 -11.74 -17.03
CA ALA A 580 -0.74 -11.20 -18.08
C ALA A 580 -0.08 -10.00 -18.77
N TRP A 581 0.48 -9.07 -18.00
CA TRP A 581 1.22 -7.92 -18.54
C TRP A 581 2.42 -8.35 -19.36
N GLU A 582 3.26 -9.26 -18.86
CA GLU A 582 4.46 -9.75 -19.56
C GLU A 582 4.10 -10.46 -20.88
N LYS A 583 3.01 -11.25 -20.87
CA LYS A 583 2.48 -11.89 -22.08
C LYS A 583 1.95 -10.87 -23.09
N GLY A 584 1.28 -9.82 -22.61
CA GLY A 584 0.85 -8.70 -23.44
C GLY A 584 2.05 -8.02 -24.09
N ARG A 585 3.04 -7.64 -23.28
CA ARG A 585 4.25 -6.94 -23.74
C ARG A 585 5.07 -7.70 -24.76
N SER A 586 5.04 -9.02 -24.68
CA SER A 586 5.71 -9.94 -25.62
C SER A 586 4.89 -10.22 -26.89
N SER A 587 3.65 -9.75 -26.98
CA SER A 587 2.77 -9.97 -28.13
C SER A 587 2.97 -8.92 -29.22
N GLU A 588 2.85 -9.32 -30.48
CA GLU A 588 2.94 -8.39 -31.60
C GLU A 588 1.68 -7.51 -31.68
N ILE A 589 1.88 -6.19 -31.82
CA ILE A 589 0.82 -5.26 -32.22
C ILE A 589 0.56 -5.50 -33.71
N LYS A 590 -0.49 -6.24 -34.04
CA LYS A 590 -0.96 -6.34 -35.43
C LYS A 590 -1.53 -4.99 -35.86
N ASN A 591 -0.81 -4.31 -36.75
CA ASN A 591 -1.27 -3.06 -37.36
C ASN A 591 -2.38 -3.37 -38.37
N ASP A 592 -3.63 -3.10 -38.00
CA ASP A 592 -4.81 -3.22 -38.89
C ASP A 592 -4.87 -2.16 -40.00
N ASN A 593 -3.83 -1.35 -40.19
CA ASN A 593 -3.80 -0.24 -41.15
C ASN A 593 -2.90 -0.49 -42.38
N LYS A 594 -3.08 -1.63 -43.08
CA LYS A 594 -2.68 -1.72 -44.50
C LYS A 594 -3.73 -2.42 -45.35
N THR A 595 -4.11 -1.71 -46.40
CA THR A 595 -4.98 -2.05 -47.51
C THR A 595 -4.74 -3.46 -48.08
N GLU A 596 -5.84 -4.08 -48.54
CA GLU A 596 -5.89 -5.40 -49.17
C GLU A 596 -4.81 -5.63 -50.25
N SER A 597 -4.15 -6.79 -50.19
CA SER A 597 -3.88 -7.58 -51.39
C SER A 597 -3.95 -9.08 -51.08
N LYS A 598 -4.86 -9.76 -51.76
CA LYS A 598 -5.04 -11.23 -51.76
C LYS A 598 -3.73 -11.94 -52.15
N ASN A 599 -3.32 -12.99 -51.45
CA ASN A 599 -3.68 -14.39 -51.76
C ASN A 599 -2.86 -15.44 -50.96
N VAL A 600 -3.60 -16.45 -50.47
CA VAL A 600 -3.28 -17.87 -50.18
C VAL A 600 -2.26 -18.21 -49.08
N GLY A 601 -2.78 -18.97 -48.10
CA GLY A 601 -2.03 -19.85 -47.21
C GLY A 601 -2.83 -20.20 -45.96
N LYS A 602 -3.83 -21.09 -46.07
CA LYS A 602 -4.46 -21.69 -44.88
C LYS A 602 -3.39 -22.49 -44.12
N ALA A 603 -2.90 -21.93 -43.02
CA ALA A 603 -2.39 -22.73 -41.92
C ALA A 603 -3.52 -22.79 -40.87
N GLU A 604 -4.13 -23.95 -40.72
CA GLU A 604 -4.95 -24.27 -39.56
C GLU A 604 -4.09 -24.12 -38.31
N ILE A 605 -4.29 -23.03 -37.58
CA ILE A 605 -3.82 -22.94 -36.20
C ILE A 605 -4.83 -23.73 -35.38
N GLN A 606 -4.43 -24.95 -35.00
CA GLN A 606 -5.14 -25.73 -34.00
C GLN A 606 -5.39 -24.85 -32.77
N LYS A 607 -6.67 -24.75 -32.40
CA LYS A 607 -7.12 -24.21 -31.12
C LYS A 607 -6.55 -25.11 -30.01
N GLU A 608 -5.35 -24.81 -29.52
CA GLU A 608 -4.97 -25.25 -28.19
C GLU A 608 -5.75 -24.40 -27.19
N THR A 609 -6.96 -24.87 -26.91
CA THR A 609 -7.63 -24.57 -25.65
C THR A 609 -6.73 -25.08 -24.53
N SER A 610 -5.93 -24.17 -23.94
CA SER A 610 -5.36 -24.40 -22.62
C SER A 610 -6.54 -24.58 -21.66
N LEU A 611 -6.79 -25.82 -21.26
CA LEU A 611 -7.77 -26.17 -20.25
C LEU A 611 -7.38 -25.44 -18.96
N LEU A 612 -8.15 -24.42 -18.58
CA LEU A 612 -8.03 -23.76 -17.28
C LEU A 612 -8.35 -24.81 -16.20
N VAL A 613 -7.34 -25.14 -15.40
CA VAL A 613 -7.49 -25.98 -14.22
C VAL A 613 -7.10 -25.13 -13.03
N SER A 614 -8.05 -24.90 -12.12
CA SER A 614 -7.77 -24.24 -10.85
C SER A 614 -7.61 -25.30 -9.78
N VAL A 615 -6.46 -25.26 -9.09
CA VAL A 615 -6.25 -25.99 -7.84
C VAL A 615 -6.78 -25.11 -6.72
N VAL A 616 -7.97 -25.39 -6.23
CA VAL A 616 -8.74 -24.47 -5.37
C VAL A 616 -8.34 -24.57 -3.90
N LYS A 617 -7.68 -25.65 -3.48
CA LYS A 617 -7.29 -25.84 -2.08
C LYS A 617 -6.14 -26.83 -1.98
N LEU A 618 -5.01 -26.42 -1.38
CA LEU A 618 -3.96 -27.32 -0.91
C LEU A 618 -3.95 -27.24 0.62
N ASP A 619 -4.84 -27.97 1.28
CA ASP A 619 -4.75 -28.13 2.72
C ASP A 619 -3.60 -29.12 2.99
N ALA A 620 -2.56 -28.66 3.68
CA ALA A 620 -1.45 -29.50 4.09
C ALA A 620 -1.30 -29.45 5.61
N GLU A 621 -1.63 -30.56 6.27
CA GLU A 621 -1.24 -30.82 7.65
C GLU A 621 0.02 -31.70 7.67
N ASP A 622 0.67 -31.85 8.83
CA ASP A 622 1.91 -32.62 8.97
C ASP A 622 1.79 -34.11 8.57
N TRP A 623 0.57 -34.60 8.34
CA TRP A 623 0.26 -36.00 8.04
C TRP A 623 -0.65 -36.21 6.81
N SER A 624 -1.23 -35.16 6.20
CA SER A 624 -2.11 -35.29 5.03
C SER A 624 -2.08 -34.06 4.11
N SER A 625 -2.40 -34.27 2.83
CA SER A 625 -2.53 -33.20 1.83
C SER A 625 -3.77 -33.47 0.98
N SER A 626 -4.68 -32.51 0.88
CA SER A 626 -5.82 -32.61 -0.04
C SER A 626 -5.79 -31.51 -1.09
N CYS A 627 -6.12 -31.86 -2.33
CA CYS A 627 -6.11 -30.97 -3.49
C CYS A 627 -7.46 -31.02 -4.22
N LEU A 628 -8.21 -29.91 -4.27
CA LEU A 628 -9.40 -29.78 -5.13
C LEU A 628 -9.00 -29.26 -6.51
N ILE A 629 -9.45 -29.92 -7.57
CA ILE A 629 -9.14 -29.61 -8.97
C ILE A 629 -10.45 -29.38 -9.71
N ASN A 630 -10.68 -28.14 -10.14
CA ASN A 630 -11.83 -27.82 -11.00
C ASN A 630 -11.42 -27.96 -12.47
N LEU A 631 -12.14 -28.78 -13.22
CA LEU A 631 -11.87 -29.06 -14.62
C LEU A 631 -12.83 -28.27 -15.50
N ALA A 632 -12.31 -27.36 -16.33
CA ALA A 632 -13.12 -26.57 -17.27
C ALA A 632 -13.86 -27.45 -18.31
N GLU A 633 -13.35 -28.64 -18.62
CA GLU A 633 -13.97 -29.64 -19.48
C GLU A 633 -13.56 -31.04 -18.99
N VAL A 634 -14.55 -31.90 -18.69
CA VAL A 634 -14.33 -33.29 -18.28
C VAL A 634 -14.61 -34.18 -19.49
N LYS A 635 -13.57 -34.83 -20.02
CA LYS A 635 -13.71 -35.72 -21.19
C LYS A 635 -12.80 -36.94 -21.11
N GLU A 636 -13.19 -37.98 -21.81
CA GLU A 636 -12.42 -39.22 -21.89
C GLU A 636 -11.07 -38.94 -22.56
N GLY A 637 -10.02 -39.57 -22.03
CA GLY A 637 -8.66 -39.41 -22.52
C GLY A 637 -7.90 -38.20 -21.95
N LEU A 638 -8.55 -37.33 -21.16
CA LEU A 638 -7.87 -36.23 -20.47
C LEU A 638 -6.76 -36.78 -19.57
N ILE A 639 -5.56 -36.19 -19.63
CA ILE A 639 -4.39 -36.66 -18.89
C ILE A 639 -4.14 -35.74 -17.70
N LEU A 640 -4.16 -36.30 -16.49
CA LEU A 640 -3.77 -35.64 -15.25
C LEU A 640 -2.35 -36.09 -14.89
N LYS A 641 -1.42 -35.15 -14.75
CA LYS A 641 -0.03 -35.44 -14.37
C LYS A 641 0.23 -34.89 -12.97
N PHE A 642 0.79 -35.72 -12.11
CA PHE A 642 0.96 -35.45 -10.68
C PHE A 642 2.44 -35.45 -10.34
N SER A 643 2.85 -34.51 -9.49
CA SER A 643 4.10 -34.54 -8.75
C SER A 643 3.80 -34.66 -7.26
N VAL A 644 4.28 -35.72 -6.62
CA VAL A 644 3.98 -36.02 -5.21
C VAL A 644 5.22 -36.47 -4.45
N SER A 645 5.27 -36.19 -3.14
CA SER A 645 6.34 -36.61 -2.24
C SER A 645 5.82 -37.28 -0.98
N LYS A 646 6.56 -38.26 -0.45
CA LYS A 646 6.23 -38.94 0.81
C LYS A 646 6.67 -38.08 1.99
N LEU A 647 5.80 -37.93 2.99
CA LEU A 647 6.13 -37.25 4.24
C LEU A 647 6.99 -38.18 5.12
N SER A 648 8.10 -37.66 5.65
CA SER A 648 9.08 -38.45 6.42
C SER A 648 8.53 -39.00 7.74
N SER A 649 7.47 -38.40 8.27
CA SER A 649 6.80 -38.77 9.52
C SER A 649 5.70 -39.82 9.37
N ALA A 650 5.30 -40.19 8.14
CA ALA A 650 4.08 -40.95 7.91
C ALA A 650 4.31 -42.46 7.75
N ALA A 651 3.50 -43.27 8.47
CA ALA A 651 3.50 -44.73 8.39
C ALA A 651 2.90 -45.28 7.08
N TYR A 652 2.10 -44.46 6.38
CA TYR A 652 1.44 -44.79 5.11
C TYR A 652 1.75 -43.70 4.07
N SER A 653 1.63 -44.02 2.79
CA SER A 653 1.86 -43.07 1.70
C SER A 653 0.89 -43.33 0.55
N GLN A 654 -0.38 -42.99 0.79
CA GLN A 654 -1.50 -43.29 -0.11
C GLN A 654 -2.12 -42.02 -0.68
N LEU A 655 -2.63 -42.13 -1.91
CA LEU A 655 -3.36 -41.08 -2.61
C LEU A 655 -4.64 -41.65 -3.20
N ARG A 656 -5.75 -40.94 -3.03
CA ARG A 656 -7.05 -41.27 -3.63
C ARG A 656 -7.46 -40.14 -4.58
N LEU A 657 -7.98 -40.53 -5.74
CA LEU A 657 -8.65 -39.65 -6.69
C LEU A 657 -10.15 -39.94 -6.62
N CYS A 658 -10.98 -38.96 -6.26
CA CYS A 658 -12.43 -39.12 -6.17
C CYS A 658 -13.17 -37.82 -6.54
N PRO A 659 -14.43 -37.87 -7.02
CA PRO A 659 -15.24 -36.67 -7.21
C PRO A 659 -15.39 -35.86 -5.91
N GLU A 660 -15.63 -34.55 -6.01
CA GLU A 660 -15.76 -33.67 -4.84
C GLU A 660 -16.86 -34.11 -3.85
N ASP A 661 -18.00 -34.57 -4.37
CA ASP A 661 -19.15 -34.98 -3.57
C ASP A 661 -19.11 -36.46 -3.13
N SER A 662 -17.99 -37.16 -3.38
CA SER A 662 -17.89 -38.61 -3.17
C SER A 662 -16.57 -39.04 -2.51
N TRP A 663 -16.63 -40.12 -1.76
CA TRP A 663 -15.47 -40.81 -1.19
C TRP A 663 -15.03 -42.02 -2.01
N THR A 664 -15.84 -42.43 -2.99
CA THR A 664 -15.54 -43.53 -3.89
C THR A 664 -14.53 -43.09 -4.94
N SER A 665 -13.46 -43.87 -5.09
CA SER A 665 -12.41 -43.53 -6.04
C SER A 665 -12.90 -43.58 -7.49
N LEU A 666 -12.16 -42.89 -8.36
CA LEU A 666 -12.18 -43.12 -9.80
C LEU A 666 -11.95 -44.60 -10.14
N ALA A 667 -12.40 -45.01 -11.32
CA ALA A 667 -12.33 -46.37 -11.88
C ALA A 667 -10.92 -46.74 -12.36
N MET A 668 -9.90 -46.43 -11.54
CA MET A 668 -8.49 -46.52 -11.89
C MET A 668 -8.09 -47.94 -12.25
N LYS A 669 -7.47 -48.13 -13.43
CA LYS A 669 -6.80 -49.37 -13.83
C LYS A 669 -5.33 -49.09 -14.08
N GLU A 670 -4.48 -50.10 -13.88
CA GLU A 670 -3.03 -49.93 -14.07
C GLU A 670 -2.66 -49.48 -15.49
N ALA A 671 -3.44 -49.89 -16.50
CA ALA A 671 -3.26 -49.51 -17.90
C ALA A 671 -3.50 -48.02 -18.18
N ASP A 672 -4.21 -47.31 -17.30
CA ASP A 672 -4.54 -45.89 -17.45
C ASP A 672 -3.40 -44.96 -16.99
N PHE A 673 -2.33 -45.54 -16.42
CA PHE A 673 -1.14 -44.81 -15.99
C PHE A 673 -0.01 -44.94 -17.01
N SER A 674 0.61 -43.82 -17.38
CA SER A 674 1.81 -43.87 -18.24
C SER A 674 2.97 -44.50 -17.48
N SER A 675 3.54 -45.59 -18.01
CA SER A 675 4.51 -46.49 -17.41
C SER A 675 5.62 -45.84 -16.54
N ALA A 676 5.34 -45.72 -15.24
CA ALA A 676 6.30 -45.68 -14.14
C ALA A 676 5.93 -46.75 -13.09
N SER A 677 5.49 -47.93 -13.56
CA SER A 677 4.88 -49.02 -12.77
C SER A 677 5.75 -49.60 -11.65
N LYS A 678 7.00 -49.16 -11.50
CA LYS A 678 7.86 -49.58 -10.37
C LYS A 678 7.71 -48.69 -9.14
N THR A 679 7.15 -47.49 -9.27
CA THR A 679 7.08 -46.49 -8.19
C THR A 679 5.71 -46.33 -7.54
N LEU A 680 4.67 -46.97 -8.08
CA LEU A 680 3.29 -46.88 -7.61
C LEU A 680 2.67 -48.27 -7.50
N LEU A 681 1.87 -48.50 -6.46
CA LEU A 681 1.03 -49.70 -6.32
C LEU A 681 -0.43 -49.27 -6.25
N LEU A 682 -1.25 -49.78 -7.16
CA LEU A 682 -2.69 -49.59 -7.11
C LEU A 682 -3.29 -50.72 -6.25
N GLN A 683 -3.95 -50.39 -5.15
CA GLN A 683 -4.48 -51.37 -4.19
C GLN A 683 -5.93 -51.06 -3.87
N ASP A 684 -6.73 -52.11 -3.63
CA ASP A 684 -8.08 -51.94 -3.12
C ASP A 684 -8.03 -51.28 -1.75
N SER A 685 -8.90 -50.29 -1.54
CA SER A 685 -8.94 -49.54 -0.30
C SER A 685 -9.62 -50.36 0.79
N ALA A 686 -9.09 -50.28 2.02
CA ALA A 686 -9.60 -51.05 3.15
C ALA A 686 -11.05 -50.68 3.54
N ASP A 687 -11.52 -49.49 3.15
CA ASP A 687 -12.88 -49.01 3.35
C ASP A 687 -13.87 -49.46 2.26
N GLY A 688 -13.43 -50.25 1.27
CA GLY A 688 -14.27 -50.75 0.18
C GLY A 688 -14.68 -49.69 -0.86
N ASN A 689 -14.20 -48.46 -0.72
CA ASN A 689 -14.56 -47.32 -1.58
C ASN A 689 -13.69 -47.19 -2.84
N GLY A 690 -13.27 -48.31 -3.42
CA GLY A 690 -12.48 -48.37 -4.65
C GLY A 690 -10.99 -48.61 -4.41
N LYS A 691 -10.12 -47.90 -5.13
CA LYS A 691 -8.67 -48.11 -5.13
C LYS A 691 -7.90 -46.88 -4.65
N ASN A 692 -6.77 -47.12 -3.99
CA ASN A 692 -5.78 -46.12 -3.60
C ASN A 692 -4.47 -46.33 -4.38
N ILE A 693 -3.74 -45.24 -4.61
CA ILE A 693 -2.39 -45.24 -5.17
C ILE A 693 -1.40 -45.17 -4.02
N THR A 694 -0.53 -46.17 -3.86
CA THR A 694 0.54 -46.18 -2.85
C THR A 694 1.88 -45.83 -3.47
N LEU A 695 2.62 -44.90 -2.87
CA LEU A 695 3.96 -44.50 -3.30
C LEU A 695 5.04 -45.45 -2.77
N ASN A 696 5.87 -45.99 -3.68
CA ASN A 696 7.05 -46.80 -3.35
C ASN A 696 8.37 -46.00 -3.34
N ALA A 697 8.36 -44.73 -3.76
CA ALA A 697 9.52 -43.84 -3.72
C ALA A 697 9.25 -42.58 -2.90
N LYS A 698 10.32 -41.91 -2.46
CA LYS A 698 10.24 -40.63 -1.72
C LYS A 698 9.58 -39.51 -2.54
N LYS A 699 9.73 -39.55 -3.86
CA LYS A 699 9.06 -38.67 -4.83
C LYS A 699 8.58 -39.51 -6.02
N ALA A 700 7.44 -39.16 -6.58
CA ALA A 700 6.95 -39.77 -7.81
C ALA A 700 6.30 -38.71 -8.71
N VAL A 701 6.53 -38.88 -10.01
CA VAL A 701 5.81 -38.15 -11.06
C VAL A 701 5.12 -39.18 -11.93
N PHE A 702 3.82 -39.03 -12.13
CA PHE A 702 3.02 -39.97 -12.91
C PHE A 702 1.86 -39.27 -13.59
N SER A 703 1.33 -39.90 -14.63
CA SER A 703 0.14 -39.42 -15.32
C SER A 703 -0.97 -40.46 -15.24
N TYR A 704 -2.21 -40.01 -15.11
CA TYR A 704 -3.44 -40.78 -15.14
C TYR A 704 -4.33 -40.29 -16.27
N ARG A 705 -4.79 -41.19 -17.13
CA ARG A 705 -5.71 -40.89 -18.23
C ARG A 705 -7.14 -41.19 -17.79
N LEU A 706 -8.05 -40.22 -17.87
CA LEU A 706 -9.46 -40.42 -17.51
C LEU A 706 -10.15 -41.39 -18.47
N SER A 707 -10.83 -42.39 -17.91
CA SER A 707 -11.71 -43.30 -18.65
C SER A 707 -13.12 -42.73 -18.82
N ALA A 708 -13.94 -43.31 -19.69
CA ALA A 708 -15.36 -42.94 -19.81
C ALA A 708 -16.14 -43.03 -18.48
N GLU A 709 -15.83 -44.02 -17.63
CA GLU A 709 -16.46 -44.19 -16.31
C GLU A 709 -16.04 -43.08 -15.33
N ASP A 710 -14.79 -42.61 -15.42
CA ASP A 710 -14.32 -41.48 -14.60
C ASP A 710 -15.01 -40.17 -14.99
N VAL A 711 -15.21 -39.98 -16.28
CA VAL A 711 -15.95 -38.83 -16.81
C VAL A 711 -17.36 -38.83 -16.26
N GLU A 712 -18.07 -39.95 -16.29
CA GLU A 712 -19.41 -40.04 -15.73
C GLU A 712 -19.44 -39.69 -14.23
N LYS A 713 -18.44 -40.14 -13.47
CA LYS A 713 -18.31 -39.85 -12.03
C LYS A 713 -17.99 -38.38 -11.74
N ILE A 714 -17.17 -37.72 -12.55
CA ILE A 714 -16.72 -36.33 -12.32
C ILE A 714 -17.66 -35.32 -12.98
N GLN A 715 -18.30 -35.65 -14.10
CA GLN A 715 -19.10 -34.71 -14.90
C GLN A 715 -20.25 -34.09 -14.11
N LYS A 716 -20.75 -34.78 -13.08
CA LYS A 716 -21.78 -34.26 -12.18
C LYS A 716 -21.28 -33.10 -11.30
N THR A 717 -20.03 -33.14 -10.85
CA THR A 717 -19.44 -32.11 -9.97
C THR A 717 -18.59 -31.10 -10.74
N GLY A 718 -18.05 -31.47 -11.90
CA GLY A 718 -17.03 -30.68 -12.60
C GLY A 718 -15.67 -30.61 -11.89
N SER A 719 -15.53 -31.36 -10.78
CA SER A 719 -14.45 -31.21 -9.82
C SER A 719 -13.95 -32.55 -9.31
N LEU A 720 -12.63 -32.69 -9.22
CA LEU A 720 -11.90 -33.84 -8.71
C LEU A 720 -11.19 -33.47 -7.41
N VAL A 721 -11.31 -34.30 -6.38
CA VAL A 721 -10.53 -34.18 -5.15
C VAL A 721 -9.45 -35.25 -5.12
N ILE A 722 -8.23 -34.81 -4.81
CA ILE A 722 -7.11 -35.66 -4.44
C ILE A 722 -7.02 -35.67 -2.93
N ARG A 723 -7.00 -36.86 -2.32
CA ARG A 723 -6.79 -37.03 -0.88
C ARG A 723 -5.50 -37.81 -0.65
N GLY A 724 -4.48 -37.13 -0.15
CA GLY A 724 -3.17 -37.66 0.18
C GLY A 724 -3.03 -37.93 1.67
N TYR A 725 -2.73 -39.17 2.04
CA TYR A 725 -2.46 -39.60 3.41
C TYR A 725 -0.99 -39.98 3.54
N GLY A 726 -0.23 -39.21 4.32
CA GLY A 726 1.22 -39.35 4.44
C GLY A 726 2.01 -38.97 3.18
N VAL A 727 1.37 -38.23 2.27
CA VAL A 727 1.95 -37.72 1.03
C VAL A 727 1.61 -36.25 0.88
N ARG A 728 2.51 -35.49 0.25
CA ARG A 728 2.31 -34.10 -0.16
C ARG A 728 2.13 -34.08 -1.67
N VAL A 729 1.05 -33.45 -2.13
CA VAL A 729 0.86 -33.13 -3.55
C VAL A 729 1.64 -31.86 -3.83
N GLU A 730 2.70 -31.95 -4.64
CA GLU A 730 3.58 -30.81 -4.98
C GLU A 730 3.03 -30.02 -6.16
N ALA A 731 2.48 -30.70 -7.17
CA ALA A 731 1.89 -30.08 -8.35
C ALA A 731 0.93 -31.04 -9.07
N VAL A 732 -0.03 -30.47 -9.79
CA VAL A 732 -0.90 -31.19 -10.73
C VAL A 732 -1.00 -30.40 -12.02
N GLU A 733 -0.72 -31.05 -13.14
CA GLU A 733 -0.82 -30.52 -14.50
C GLU A 733 -1.91 -31.28 -15.25
N VAL A 734 -2.64 -30.61 -16.14
CA VAL A 734 -3.67 -31.24 -16.97
C VAL A 734 -3.34 -31.03 -18.44
N GLY A 735 -3.20 -32.13 -19.17
CA GLY A 735 -2.82 -32.18 -20.58
C GLY A 735 -3.82 -32.93 -21.45
N LYS A 736 -3.69 -32.77 -22.76
CA LYS A 736 -4.37 -33.60 -23.78
C LYS A 736 -3.51 -34.78 -24.17
#